data_AF-A0A2C9JXY0-F1
#
_entry.id   AF-A0A2C9JXY0-F1
#
_cell.length_a   1.000
_cell.length_b   1.000
_cell.length_c   1.000
_cell.angle_alpha   90.00
_cell.angle_beta   90.00
_cell.angle_gamma   90.00
#
_symmetry.space_group_name_H-M   'P 1'
#
loop_
_entity.id
_entity.type
_entity.pdbx_description
1 polymer ?
#
loop_
_entity_poly.entity_id
_entity_poly.type
_entity_poly.pdbx_seq_one_letter_code
_entity_poly.pdbx_strand_id
1 'polypeptide(L)'
;MLQRTNSAYSEHTIILIYLVYKTDFPTVNTLDMVFLMNETHVGNEEFICESVFYGGQHFPSIDLFIKAYRRGDIKKVKMNFPSPAPGETSMPSTMHLRGKTFPHNDQAGPKEYEPDGKRYRVKGQHIEYMEWSFNYRISTVSGPQVWDVRWSGQRIAYEISLQELAVFYAGDNPATFYTHLSDSAFGIGNRAYGLMPGVDCPEHATFLPVTFFDEGKSVTVANAFCVFEHNSGVPLRRHNSNLDFKNYGGLVDRVLVVRTIIVEYNYDYIFDMIFHQNGAIEVKTYATGYVMSHAFHEGDDRFGFKIANNIVGSIHHHLFNYKIDLDINGQANRYETLDLTLDKRKWPWYKSGQETFQQLSFSHTLKETELQAVYRYNFSTPKYHIVYNNQERNKFGAHRSYRMSVDGFSKVLFPDDSPMLSSRKWCKYQIAATHRKDEEESSSSIFSMFDGQSPHVDFDRFLQDNESLVDQVDLISSYGGLVDRVLVVRTIIVEFNYDYIFDIIFHQNGAVEIKTYASGFLMSHSFQNGDDKFGFRVAENIVGSIHHHLFHFKIDLDIKGQINRYETLDLALDERKWPWYKSGQETFQQLSFSHTLKETELQAVYRYNFSTPKYHIVYNNQERNKFGAHRSYRMSVDGFSKVLFPDDSPMLSSRKWCKYQIAATHRKDEEESSSSIFSMFDGQSPHVDFDRFLQDNESLVDQDLVFWVTVGVHHIPHTEDIPNTPTVGTQATISLMPYNYFPECPSVGSRDAVRADAIKDSVVFQDYNISLSSQCLPQTLNLTYLENDSSYLFP
;
A
#
# COMPACT_ATOMS: atom_id res chain seq x y z
N MET A 1 20.43 -13.96 17.59
CA MET A 1 20.40 -13.43 16.21
C MET A 1 21.34 -12.24 16.16
N LEU A 2 21.85 -11.89 14.97
CA LEU A 2 23.02 -11.03 14.81
C LEU A 2 22.70 -9.88 13.85
N GLN A 3 23.10 -8.68 14.21
CA GLN A 3 22.80 -7.44 13.51
C GLN A 3 24.05 -6.56 13.51
N ARG A 4 24.66 -6.36 12.35
CA ARG A 4 25.75 -5.39 12.19
C ARG A 4 25.21 -3.98 12.41
N THR A 5 26.04 -3.09 12.94
CA THR A 5 25.73 -1.66 13.04
C THR A 5 26.47 -0.84 12.00
N ASN A 6 27.67 -1.29 11.61
CA ASN A 6 28.61 -0.54 10.77
C ASN A 6 28.98 -1.33 9.49
N SER A 7 29.40 -0.62 8.44
CA SER A 7 29.74 -1.21 7.13
C SER A 7 31.05 -2.01 7.16
N ALA A 8 31.25 -2.87 6.16
CA ALA A 8 32.50 -3.63 5.99
C ALA A 8 33.75 -2.76 5.72
N TYR A 9 33.56 -1.45 5.52
CA TYR A 9 34.62 -0.45 5.31
C TYR A 9 34.78 0.53 6.48
N SER A 10 34.00 0.37 7.55
CA SER A 10 34.04 1.27 8.71
C SER A 10 35.28 1.03 9.58
N GLU A 11 35.94 2.10 10.03
CA GLU A 11 37.10 2.03 10.94
C GLU A 11 36.80 1.36 12.29
N HIS A 12 35.51 1.24 12.63
CA HIS A 12 35.02 0.41 13.72
C HIS A 12 33.89 -0.48 13.21
N THR A 13 33.92 -1.77 13.52
CA THR A 13 32.80 -2.70 13.26
C THR A 13 32.17 -3.11 14.58
N ILE A 14 30.91 -2.73 14.79
CA ILE A 14 30.13 -3.08 15.97
C ILE A 14 28.93 -3.94 15.54
N ILE A 15 28.50 -4.84 16.43
CA ILE A 15 27.40 -5.79 16.24
C ILE A 15 26.52 -5.83 17.49
N LEU A 16 25.20 -5.84 17.28
CA LEU A 16 24.21 -6.19 18.28
C LEU A 16 23.86 -7.68 18.13
N ILE A 17 24.04 -8.46 19.21
CA ILE A 17 23.58 -9.85 19.29
C ILE A 17 22.43 -9.92 20.30
N TYR A 18 21.20 -10.10 19.82
CA TYR A 18 20.01 -10.29 20.66
C TYR A 18 19.57 -11.74 20.70
N LEU A 19 19.14 -12.22 21.88
CA LEU A 19 18.79 -13.63 22.07
C LEU A 19 17.32 -13.93 21.73
N VAL A 20 17.05 -15.18 21.34
CA VAL A 20 15.73 -15.71 21.00
C VAL A 20 15.62 -17.17 21.43
N TYR A 21 14.40 -17.66 21.61
CA TYR A 21 14.17 -19.10 21.68
C TYR A 21 14.21 -19.73 20.29
N LYS A 22 14.85 -20.89 20.17
CA LYS A 22 14.83 -21.70 18.93
C LYS A 22 13.49 -22.42 18.83
N THR A 23 12.59 -21.85 18.04
CA THR A 23 11.24 -22.33 17.69
C THR A 23 11.03 -22.20 16.18
N ASP A 24 9.91 -22.70 15.65
CA ASP A 24 9.51 -22.56 14.24
C ASP A 24 9.70 -21.12 13.71
N PHE A 25 9.33 -20.12 14.51
CA PHE A 25 9.41 -18.69 14.15
C PHE A 25 10.03 -17.87 15.30
N PRO A 26 11.36 -17.65 15.31
CA PRO A 26 12.08 -17.11 16.48
C PRO A 26 11.91 -15.61 16.72
N THR A 27 11.57 -14.83 15.69
CA THR A 27 11.46 -13.35 15.71
C THR A 27 10.34 -12.81 16.59
N VAL A 28 9.34 -13.64 16.88
CA VAL A 28 8.22 -13.39 17.82
C VAL A 28 8.40 -14.09 19.17
N ASN A 29 9.57 -14.70 19.42
CA ASN A 29 9.92 -15.42 20.66
C ASN A 29 11.25 -14.90 21.25
N THR A 30 11.42 -13.57 21.30
CA THR A 30 12.65 -12.89 21.74
C THR A 30 12.91 -12.98 23.23
N LEU A 31 14.19 -12.91 23.61
CA LEU A 31 14.66 -12.80 24.99
C LEU A 31 15.12 -11.37 25.30
N ASP A 32 14.91 -10.94 26.54
CA ASP A 32 15.39 -9.66 27.06
C ASP A 32 16.91 -9.68 27.36
N MET A 33 17.72 -9.95 26.34
CA MET A 33 19.17 -9.92 26.45
C MET A 33 19.81 -9.57 25.11
N VAL A 34 20.60 -8.49 25.12
CA VAL A 34 21.37 -8.00 23.96
C VAL A 34 22.83 -7.80 24.39
N PHE A 35 23.76 -8.20 23.54
CA PHE A 35 25.19 -7.94 23.69
C PHE A 35 25.64 -6.94 22.63
N LEU A 36 26.44 -5.95 23.03
CA LEU A 36 27.22 -5.13 22.11
C LEU A 36 28.59 -5.80 21.93
N MET A 37 28.90 -6.16 20.69
CA MET A 37 30.12 -6.84 20.28
C MET A 37 30.93 -5.93 19.34
N ASN A 38 32.25 -5.99 19.43
CA ASN A 38 33.17 -5.26 18.56
C ASN A 38 34.00 -6.27 17.75
N GLU A 39 33.94 -6.14 16.42
CA GLU A 39 34.62 -6.97 15.41
C GLU A 39 35.73 -6.19 14.67
N THR A 40 36.10 -4.98 15.11
CA THR A 40 37.02 -4.06 14.39
C THR A 40 38.37 -4.69 14.00
N HIS A 41 38.81 -5.72 14.71
CA HIS A 41 40.11 -6.37 14.50
C HIS A 41 39.95 -7.80 13.92
N VAL A 42 39.31 -7.91 12.76
CA VAL A 42 39.17 -9.15 11.97
C VAL A 42 40.54 -9.65 11.49
N GLY A 43 41.25 -10.33 12.40
CA GLY A 43 42.62 -10.83 12.21
C GLY A 43 43.28 -11.37 13.48
N ASN A 44 42.78 -11.00 14.68
CA ASN A 44 43.35 -11.41 15.98
C ASN A 44 42.50 -12.45 16.75
N GLU A 45 41.49 -13.07 16.14
CA GLU A 45 40.53 -14.05 16.73
C GLU A 45 39.67 -13.56 17.93
N GLU A 46 40.03 -12.47 18.61
CA GLU A 46 39.32 -11.96 19.80
C GLU A 46 38.12 -11.06 19.46
N PHE A 47 36.90 -11.61 19.56
CA PHE A 47 35.65 -10.85 19.57
C PHE A 47 35.41 -10.24 20.96
N ILE A 48 35.32 -8.91 21.07
CA ILE A 48 35.18 -8.21 22.36
C ILE A 48 33.70 -7.90 22.62
N CYS A 49 33.16 -8.31 23.77
CA CYS A 49 31.86 -7.81 24.25
C CYS A 49 32.06 -6.53 25.05
N GLU A 50 31.63 -5.40 24.50
CA GLU A 50 31.76 -4.07 25.12
C GLU A 50 30.71 -3.86 26.21
N SER A 51 29.46 -4.29 25.99
CA SER A 51 28.38 -4.10 26.94
C SER A 51 27.25 -5.13 26.82
N VAL A 52 26.41 -5.18 27.86
CA VAL A 52 25.21 -6.03 27.92
C VAL A 52 24.01 -5.16 28.24
N PHE A 53 22.89 -5.40 27.55
CA PHE A 53 21.57 -4.88 27.93
C PHE A 53 20.67 -6.03 28.37
N TYR A 54 20.04 -5.89 29.54
CA TYR A 54 19.16 -6.90 30.14
C TYR A 54 18.22 -6.23 31.16
N GLY A 55 16.92 -6.58 31.17
CA GLY A 55 15.99 -6.10 32.20
C GLY A 55 15.66 -4.62 32.12
N GLY A 56 15.80 -4.01 30.93
CA GLY A 56 15.74 -2.56 30.72
C GLY A 56 16.97 -1.80 31.22
N GLN A 57 18.10 -2.48 31.46
CA GLN A 57 19.30 -1.90 32.05
C GLN A 57 20.56 -2.20 31.22
N HIS A 58 21.45 -1.22 31.11
CA HIS A 58 22.75 -1.32 30.44
C HIS A 58 23.89 -1.57 31.46
N PHE A 59 24.78 -2.48 31.12
CA PHE A 59 25.96 -2.87 31.91
C PHE A 59 27.23 -2.73 31.06
N PRO A 60 28.20 -1.87 31.44
CA PRO A 60 29.45 -1.65 30.69
C PRO A 60 30.47 -2.82 30.66
N SER A 61 30.02 -4.04 30.96
CA SER A 61 30.71 -5.31 30.67
C SER A 61 29.86 -6.49 31.14
N ILE A 62 30.09 -7.67 30.55
CA ILE A 62 29.58 -8.96 31.06
C ILE A 62 29.90 -9.15 32.55
N ASP A 63 31.08 -8.72 32.98
CA ASP A 63 31.57 -8.93 34.34
C ASP A 63 30.80 -8.09 35.38
N LEU A 64 30.41 -6.86 35.03
CA LEU A 64 29.51 -6.02 35.85
C LEU A 64 28.08 -6.57 35.86
N PHE A 65 27.56 -7.01 34.70
CA PHE A 65 26.27 -7.68 34.61
C PHE A 65 26.19 -8.92 35.51
N ILE A 66 27.18 -9.81 35.46
CA ILE A 66 27.24 -11.02 36.28
C ILE A 66 27.30 -10.68 37.79
N LYS A 67 28.05 -9.65 38.18
CA LYS A 67 28.12 -9.18 39.58
C LYS A 67 26.76 -8.70 40.07
N ALA A 68 26.07 -7.84 39.30
CA ALA A 68 24.74 -7.34 39.63
C ALA A 68 23.68 -8.47 39.65
N TYR A 69 23.70 -9.35 38.65
CA TYR A 69 22.82 -10.53 38.57
C TYR A 69 22.96 -11.45 39.79
N ARG A 70 24.20 -11.70 40.25
CA ARG A 70 24.47 -12.59 41.40
C ARG A 70 24.07 -11.97 42.74
N ARG A 71 24.19 -10.65 42.90
CA ARG A 71 23.75 -9.93 44.11
C ARG A 71 22.23 -9.80 44.20
N GLY A 72 21.55 -9.71 43.06
CA GLY A 72 20.12 -9.41 43.00
C GLY A 72 19.80 -7.94 42.71
N ASP A 73 20.80 -7.15 42.34
CA ASP A 73 20.71 -5.70 42.11
C ASP A 73 19.87 -5.32 40.87
N ILE A 74 19.30 -6.29 40.14
CA ILE A 74 18.67 -6.11 38.81
C ILE A 74 17.23 -6.65 38.77
N LYS A 75 16.38 -6.05 37.93
CA LYS A 75 15.02 -6.51 37.63
C LYS A 75 15.08 -7.75 36.72
N LYS A 76 15.18 -8.95 37.31
CA LYS A 76 15.27 -10.21 36.56
C LYS A 76 13.97 -10.52 35.81
N VAL A 77 13.99 -10.36 34.50
CA VAL A 77 12.88 -10.73 33.62
C VAL A 77 12.89 -12.25 33.43
N LYS A 78 11.84 -12.92 33.97
CA LYS A 78 11.64 -14.36 33.78
C LYS A 78 10.83 -14.60 32.51
N MET A 79 11.54 -14.94 31.44
CA MET A 79 10.94 -15.59 30.27
C MET A 79 10.98 -17.10 30.44
N ASN A 80 9.90 -17.77 30.05
CA ASN A 80 9.84 -19.23 29.94
C ASN A 80 10.05 -19.61 28.48
N PHE A 81 10.54 -20.83 28.21
CA PHE A 81 10.51 -21.36 26.84
C PHE A 81 9.04 -21.33 26.32
N PRO A 82 8.79 -20.98 25.05
CA PRO A 82 7.44 -20.81 24.55
C PRO A 82 6.64 -22.12 24.67
N SER A 83 5.48 -22.04 25.31
CA SER A 83 4.53 -23.14 25.47
C SER A 83 3.10 -22.66 25.18
N PRO A 84 2.20 -23.52 24.66
CA PRO A 84 0.81 -23.14 24.41
C PRO A 84 0.15 -22.59 25.68
N ALA A 85 -0.75 -21.62 25.51
CA ALA A 85 -1.50 -21.09 26.64
C ALA A 85 -2.49 -22.16 27.18
N PRO A 86 -2.91 -22.11 28.46
CA PRO A 86 -3.85 -23.08 29.00
C PRO A 86 -5.16 -23.15 28.20
N GLY A 87 -5.39 -24.26 27.50
CA GLY A 87 -6.54 -24.49 26.61
C GLY A 87 -6.22 -24.40 25.11
N GLU A 88 -5.05 -23.90 24.72
CA GLU A 88 -4.60 -23.85 23.32
C GLU A 88 -3.87 -25.13 22.89
N THR A 89 -3.98 -25.49 21.62
CA THR A 89 -3.32 -26.66 21.01
C THR A 89 -1.89 -26.37 20.53
N SER A 90 -1.54 -25.10 20.31
CA SER A 90 -0.27 -24.70 19.69
C SER A 90 0.21 -23.31 20.15
N MET A 91 1.36 -22.86 19.65
CA MET A 91 1.88 -21.53 19.94
C MET A 91 1.19 -20.47 19.07
N PRO A 92 0.94 -19.25 19.59
CA PRO A 92 0.55 -18.10 18.75
C PRO A 92 1.57 -17.81 17.63
N SER A 93 2.84 -18.16 17.86
CA SER A 93 3.93 -18.03 16.91
C SER A 93 3.99 -19.14 15.84
N THR A 94 3.11 -20.14 15.84
CA THR A 94 3.10 -21.23 14.82
C THR A 94 1.93 -21.12 13.84
N MET A 95 2.09 -21.66 12.64
CA MET A 95 1.02 -21.81 11.63
C MET A 95 0.17 -23.08 11.80
N HIS A 96 0.08 -23.61 13.02
CA HIS A 96 -0.87 -24.70 13.34
C HIS A 96 -2.29 -24.13 13.51
N LEU A 97 -3.25 -24.70 12.79
CA LEU A 97 -4.69 -24.44 12.93
C LEU A 97 -5.14 -24.53 14.40
N ARG A 98 -5.82 -23.49 14.88
CA ARG A 98 -6.26 -23.36 16.29
C ARG A 98 -7.50 -22.47 16.43
N GLY A 99 -8.00 -22.33 17.66
CA GLY A 99 -9.22 -21.58 17.95
C GLY A 99 -10.47 -22.26 17.39
N LYS A 100 -11.46 -21.46 16.96
CA LYS A 100 -12.65 -21.97 16.27
C LYS A 100 -12.40 -21.96 14.76
N THR A 101 -12.41 -23.13 14.14
CA THR A 101 -12.20 -23.30 12.69
C THR A 101 -13.33 -22.67 11.89
N PHE A 102 -13.00 -21.98 10.80
CA PHE A 102 -13.96 -21.49 9.83
C PHE A 102 -13.46 -21.68 8.38
N PRO A 103 -14.38 -21.76 7.38
CA PRO A 103 -15.83 -21.90 7.55
C PRO A 103 -16.20 -23.27 8.17
N HIS A 104 -17.46 -23.45 8.60
CA HIS A 104 -17.90 -24.63 9.36
C HIS A 104 -18.29 -25.85 8.48
N ASN A 105 -18.24 -25.69 7.16
CA ASN A 105 -18.51 -26.72 6.14
C ASN A 105 -17.19 -27.19 5.49
N ASP A 106 -17.07 -28.50 5.23
CA ASP A 106 -15.87 -29.14 4.66
C ASP A 106 -15.69 -28.89 3.13
N GLN A 107 -16.19 -27.77 2.62
CA GLN A 107 -16.18 -27.45 1.18
C GLN A 107 -14.93 -26.64 0.82
N ALA A 108 -14.29 -27.01 -0.30
CA ALA A 108 -13.20 -26.23 -0.86
C ALA A 108 -13.67 -24.82 -1.29
N GLY A 109 -12.85 -23.81 -1.03
CA GLY A 109 -13.05 -22.48 -1.61
C GLY A 109 -12.91 -22.46 -3.15
N PRO A 110 -13.32 -21.37 -3.83
CA PRO A 110 -13.30 -21.27 -5.29
C PRO A 110 -11.91 -21.48 -5.91
N LYS A 111 -11.89 -21.99 -7.14
CA LYS A 111 -10.69 -22.21 -7.96
C LYS A 111 -10.87 -21.64 -9.37
N GLU A 112 -9.82 -21.02 -9.89
CA GLU A 112 -9.74 -20.49 -11.26
C GLU A 112 -9.10 -21.52 -12.20
N TYR A 113 -9.62 -21.63 -13.43
CA TYR A 113 -9.19 -22.60 -14.43
C TYR A 113 -9.23 -22.02 -15.85
N GLU A 114 -8.33 -22.49 -16.72
CA GLU A 114 -8.21 -22.08 -18.12
C GLU A 114 -8.89 -23.13 -19.03
N PRO A 115 -10.18 -23.00 -19.41
CA PRO A 115 -10.91 -24.06 -20.12
C PRO A 115 -10.33 -24.41 -21.49
N ASP A 116 -9.88 -23.41 -22.24
CA ASP A 116 -9.24 -23.55 -23.55
C ASP A 116 -7.70 -23.53 -23.46
N GLY A 117 -7.15 -23.57 -22.24
CA GLY A 117 -5.72 -23.45 -21.96
C GLY A 117 -5.18 -22.02 -22.00
N LYS A 118 -3.84 -21.93 -21.94
CA LYS A 118 -3.09 -20.69 -21.68
C LYS A 118 -3.15 -19.70 -22.86
N ARG A 119 -3.57 -18.47 -22.56
CA ARG A 119 -3.66 -17.35 -23.53
C ARG A 119 -2.38 -16.50 -23.62
N TYR A 120 -1.35 -16.88 -22.86
CA TYR A 120 0.00 -16.30 -22.87
C TYR A 120 1.03 -17.37 -23.25
N ARG A 121 2.22 -16.94 -23.71
CA ARG A 121 3.35 -17.81 -24.02
C ARG A 121 4.55 -17.42 -23.17
N VAL A 122 5.28 -18.40 -22.64
CA VAL A 122 6.59 -18.22 -22.02
C VAL A 122 7.64 -18.98 -22.85
N LYS A 123 8.79 -18.36 -23.12
CA LYS A 123 9.91 -18.96 -23.87
C LYS A 123 11.24 -18.52 -23.26
N GLY A 124 11.74 -19.31 -22.31
CA GLY A 124 12.87 -18.88 -21.48
C GLY A 124 12.46 -17.67 -20.64
N GLN A 125 13.25 -16.59 -20.70
CA GLN A 125 12.94 -15.33 -20.01
C GLN A 125 11.92 -14.43 -20.75
N HIS A 126 11.48 -14.80 -21.96
CA HIS A 126 10.55 -13.97 -22.75
C HIS A 126 9.08 -14.38 -22.54
N ILE A 127 8.18 -13.41 -22.49
CA ILE A 127 6.74 -13.57 -22.29
C ILE A 127 5.96 -12.79 -23.35
N GLU A 128 4.93 -13.44 -23.93
CA GLU A 128 3.96 -12.85 -24.88
C GLU A 128 2.53 -13.00 -24.31
N TYR A 129 1.72 -11.94 -24.32
CA TYR A 129 0.32 -11.98 -23.86
C TYR A 129 -0.55 -10.93 -24.57
N MET A 130 -1.46 -11.38 -25.44
CA MET A 130 -2.23 -10.50 -26.34
C MET A 130 -1.29 -9.57 -27.13
N GLU A 131 -1.33 -8.27 -26.86
CA GLU A 131 -0.47 -7.25 -27.46
C GLU A 131 0.82 -6.98 -26.65
N TRP A 132 0.96 -7.56 -25.45
CA TRP A 132 2.16 -7.47 -24.61
C TRP A 132 3.28 -8.39 -25.08
N SER A 133 4.51 -7.87 -25.06
CA SER A 133 5.75 -8.64 -25.22
C SER A 133 6.82 -8.03 -24.32
N PHE A 134 7.49 -8.85 -23.50
CA PHE A 134 8.52 -8.39 -22.55
C PHE A 134 9.40 -9.55 -22.09
N ASN A 135 10.46 -9.24 -21.34
CA ASN A 135 11.32 -10.23 -20.68
C ASN A 135 11.26 -10.06 -19.16
N TYR A 136 11.46 -11.12 -18.38
CA TYR A 136 11.53 -11.06 -16.91
C TYR A 136 12.90 -11.57 -16.41
N ARG A 137 13.36 -11.01 -15.28
CA ARG A 137 14.54 -11.49 -14.53
C ARG A 137 14.42 -11.15 -13.05
N ILE A 138 15.38 -11.62 -12.26
CA ILE A 138 15.61 -11.19 -10.88
C ILE A 138 17.10 -10.87 -10.69
N SER A 139 17.39 -9.71 -10.12
CA SER A 139 18.71 -9.27 -9.71
C SER A 139 19.01 -9.83 -8.32
N THR A 140 20.16 -10.46 -8.11
CA THR A 140 20.57 -10.96 -6.78
C THR A 140 20.65 -9.85 -5.74
N VAL A 141 20.94 -8.61 -6.15
CA VAL A 141 21.07 -7.45 -5.26
C VAL A 141 19.74 -6.71 -5.10
N SER A 142 19.03 -6.45 -6.19
CA SER A 142 17.90 -5.50 -6.21
C SER A 142 16.51 -6.12 -6.44
N GLY A 143 16.41 -7.43 -6.70
CA GLY A 143 15.12 -8.12 -6.80
C GLY A 143 14.50 -8.15 -8.21
N PRO A 144 13.16 -8.29 -8.34
CA PRO A 144 12.49 -8.60 -9.61
C PRO A 144 12.50 -7.45 -10.60
N GLN A 145 12.56 -7.79 -11.90
CA GLN A 145 12.61 -6.84 -13.00
C GLN A 145 11.93 -7.38 -14.27
N VAL A 146 11.34 -6.48 -15.07
CA VAL A 146 10.92 -6.74 -16.46
C VAL A 146 11.58 -5.76 -17.43
N TRP A 147 11.85 -6.21 -18.66
CA TRP A 147 12.72 -5.53 -19.63
C TRP A 147 12.20 -5.62 -21.07
N ASP A 148 12.44 -4.57 -21.86
CA ASP A 148 11.94 -4.39 -23.24
C ASP A 148 10.41 -4.55 -23.34
N VAL A 149 9.67 -3.86 -22.46
CA VAL A 149 8.21 -3.96 -22.34
C VAL A 149 7.53 -3.25 -23.50
N ARG A 150 6.75 -3.99 -24.28
CA ARG A 150 6.06 -3.54 -25.48
C ARG A 150 4.56 -3.79 -25.41
N TRP A 151 3.80 -2.87 -26.00
CA TRP A 151 2.37 -2.99 -26.30
C TRP A 151 2.16 -2.76 -27.80
N SER A 152 1.48 -3.69 -28.47
CA SER A 152 1.32 -3.71 -29.94
C SER A 152 2.64 -3.52 -30.71
N GLY A 153 3.70 -4.16 -30.20
CA GLY A 153 5.08 -4.09 -30.73
C GLY A 153 5.85 -2.80 -30.44
N GLN A 154 5.16 -1.71 -30.07
CA GLN A 154 5.77 -0.44 -29.66
C GLN A 154 6.29 -0.58 -28.22
N ARG A 155 7.54 -0.16 -27.97
CA ARG A 155 8.07 -0.14 -26.60
C ARG A 155 7.37 0.94 -25.78
N ILE A 156 7.08 0.60 -24.54
CA ILE A 156 6.52 1.47 -23.50
C ILE A 156 7.58 1.75 -22.43
N ALA A 157 8.27 0.70 -21.99
CA ALA A 157 9.37 0.78 -21.03
C ALA A 157 10.56 -0.09 -21.46
N TYR A 158 11.78 0.37 -21.24
CA TYR A 158 13.01 -0.41 -21.42
C TYR A 158 13.31 -1.29 -20.20
N GLU A 159 13.07 -0.78 -18.98
CA GLU A 159 13.27 -1.45 -17.69
C GLU A 159 12.12 -1.08 -16.72
N ILE A 160 11.61 -2.04 -15.97
CA ILE A 160 10.82 -1.82 -14.75
C ILE A 160 11.39 -2.76 -13.68
N SER A 161 12.05 -2.22 -12.66
CA SER A 161 12.82 -3.01 -11.68
C SER A 161 12.62 -2.55 -10.25
N LEU A 162 12.57 -3.49 -9.30
CA LEU A 162 12.85 -3.18 -7.90
C LEU A 162 14.31 -2.73 -7.77
N GLN A 163 14.55 -1.77 -6.88
CA GLN A 163 15.85 -1.17 -6.61
C GLN A 163 16.24 -1.30 -5.13
N GLU A 164 15.33 -0.98 -4.21
CA GLU A 164 15.58 -1.07 -2.77
C GLU A 164 14.29 -1.30 -1.97
N LEU A 165 14.45 -1.88 -0.77
CA LEU A 165 13.45 -1.91 0.29
C LEU A 165 14.09 -1.43 1.60
N ALA A 166 13.63 -0.29 2.12
CA ALA A 166 14.06 0.24 3.41
C ALA A 166 13.00 0.02 4.49
N VAL A 167 13.40 -0.49 5.67
CA VAL A 167 12.49 -0.75 6.79
C VAL A 167 13.00 -0.09 8.07
N PHE A 168 12.26 0.90 8.59
CA PHE A 168 12.63 1.64 9.81
C PHE A 168 11.76 1.21 11.00
N TYR A 169 12.35 0.53 11.99
CA TYR A 169 11.68 0.15 13.24
C TYR A 169 11.82 1.21 14.36
N ALA A 170 11.07 1.00 15.46
CA ALA A 170 11.22 1.69 16.73
C ALA A 170 11.08 0.73 17.93
N GLY A 171 11.59 1.12 19.10
CA GLY A 171 11.50 0.37 20.36
C GLY A 171 12.48 0.90 21.41
N ASP A 172 12.19 0.73 22.70
CA ASP A 172 13.12 1.15 23.77
C ASP A 172 14.31 0.18 23.91
N ASN A 173 14.16 -1.06 23.41
CA ASN A 173 15.23 -2.06 23.36
C ASN A 173 16.31 -1.71 22.29
N PRO A 174 17.62 -1.76 22.63
CA PRO A 174 18.69 -1.38 21.71
C PRO A 174 18.71 -2.12 20.37
N ALA A 175 18.31 -3.39 20.32
CA ALA A 175 18.30 -4.15 19.07
C ALA A 175 17.26 -3.59 18.09
N THR A 176 16.01 -3.40 18.55
CA THR A 176 14.91 -2.96 17.70
C THR A 176 14.94 -1.46 17.41
N PHE A 177 15.50 -0.63 18.31
CA PHE A 177 15.86 0.75 17.97
C PHE A 177 16.81 0.74 16.75
N TYR A 178 17.89 -0.04 16.79
CA TYR A 178 18.89 -0.06 15.72
C TYR A 178 18.38 -0.68 14.39
N THR A 179 17.19 -1.29 14.35
CA THR A 179 16.71 -1.98 13.14
C THR A 179 16.22 -0.97 12.09
N HIS A 180 17.17 -0.52 11.27
CA HIS A 180 16.94 0.34 10.11
C HIS A 180 17.54 -0.33 8.88
N LEU A 181 16.73 -1.12 8.18
CA LEU A 181 17.17 -2.05 7.15
C LEU A 181 17.26 -1.42 5.74
N SER A 182 17.94 -2.11 4.85
CA SER A 182 18.07 -1.85 3.42
C SER A 182 18.28 -3.20 2.76
N ASP A 183 17.18 -3.87 2.42
CA ASP A 183 17.16 -5.31 2.23
C ASP A 183 17.95 -5.76 0.98
N SER A 184 18.26 -4.83 0.05
CA SER A 184 19.24 -5.07 -1.02
C SER A 184 20.60 -5.55 -0.49
N ALA A 185 21.02 -5.08 0.69
CA ALA A 185 22.31 -5.42 1.30
C ALA A 185 22.39 -6.85 1.84
N PHE A 186 21.25 -7.53 2.00
CA PHE A 186 21.20 -8.96 2.27
C PHE A 186 21.19 -9.81 0.98
N GLY A 187 21.11 -9.17 -0.18
CA GLY A 187 20.95 -9.82 -1.48
C GLY A 187 19.51 -10.23 -1.74
N ILE A 188 18.57 -9.27 -1.64
CA ILE A 188 17.11 -9.50 -1.64
C ILE A 188 16.66 -10.54 -2.67
N GLY A 189 17.15 -10.47 -3.91
CA GLY A 189 16.73 -11.39 -4.96
C GLY A 189 17.19 -12.83 -4.79
N ASN A 190 18.30 -13.10 -4.09
CA ASN A 190 18.73 -14.47 -3.78
C ASN A 190 17.91 -15.12 -2.65
N ARG A 191 17.01 -14.35 -2.00
CA ARG A 191 16.02 -14.84 -1.02
C ARG A 191 14.66 -15.14 -1.65
N ALA A 192 14.58 -15.26 -2.96
CA ALA A 192 13.42 -15.84 -3.63
C ALA A 192 13.32 -17.35 -3.36
N TYR A 193 12.18 -17.81 -2.86
CA TYR A 193 11.93 -19.23 -2.56
C TYR A 193 10.95 -19.87 -3.57
N GLY A 194 10.78 -21.18 -3.48
CA GLY A 194 9.91 -21.92 -4.40
C GLY A 194 8.43 -21.71 -4.08
N LEU A 195 7.71 -21.02 -4.95
CA LEU A 195 6.29 -20.71 -4.82
C LEU A 195 5.41 -21.97 -4.76
N MET A 196 4.41 -21.91 -3.88
CA MET A 196 3.46 -22.95 -3.55
C MET A 196 2.23 -22.92 -4.48
N PRO A 197 2.00 -23.94 -5.33
CA PRO A 197 0.82 -23.98 -6.19
C PRO A 197 -0.48 -24.07 -5.38
N GLY A 198 -1.45 -23.23 -5.73
CA GLY A 198 -2.73 -23.10 -5.02
C GLY A 198 -2.71 -22.14 -3.82
N VAL A 199 -1.55 -21.59 -3.43
CA VAL A 199 -1.40 -20.68 -2.28
C VAL A 199 -0.63 -19.40 -2.64
N ASP A 200 0.51 -19.51 -3.30
CA ASP A 200 1.25 -18.32 -3.73
C ASP A 200 0.76 -17.84 -5.11
N CYS A 201 0.32 -18.80 -5.94
CA CYS A 201 -0.27 -18.57 -7.27
C CYS A 201 -1.37 -19.62 -7.55
N PRO A 202 -2.29 -19.37 -8.51
CA PRO A 202 -3.28 -20.37 -8.92
C PRO A 202 -2.65 -21.71 -9.36
N GLU A 203 -3.36 -22.82 -9.14
CA GLU A 203 -2.86 -24.18 -9.44
C GLU A 203 -2.53 -24.39 -10.93
N HIS A 204 -3.17 -23.63 -11.83
CA HIS A 204 -2.94 -23.68 -13.27
C HIS A 204 -1.74 -22.83 -13.73
N ALA A 205 -1.11 -22.04 -12.86
CA ALA A 205 -0.04 -21.10 -13.22
C ALA A 205 1.18 -21.79 -13.87
N THR A 206 1.97 -21.02 -14.62
CA THR A 206 3.25 -21.45 -15.18
C THR A 206 4.36 -21.10 -14.19
N PHE A 207 4.80 -22.08 -13.39
CA PHE A 207 5.94 -21.92 -12.48
C PHE A 207 7.27 -21.99 -13.25
N LEU A 208 8.21 -21.13 -12.88
CA LEU A 208 9.45 -20.90 -13.62
C LEU A 208 10.65 -20.86 -12.67
N PRO A 209 11.75 -21.57 -12.98
CA PRO A 209 12.93 -21.62 -12.13
C PRO A 209 13.83 -20.39 -12.29
N VAL A 210 14.59 -20.09 -11.25
CA VAL A 210 15.73 -19.17 -11.29
C VAL A 210 16.97 -19.90 -10.77
N THR A 211 18.15 -19.59 -11.31
CA THR A 211 19.43 -20.08 -10.79
C THR A 211 20.30 -18.91 -10.34
N PHE A 212 20.70 -18.95 -9.08
CA PHE A 212 21.64 -18.01 -8.45
C PHE A 212 23.04 -18.63 -8.37
N PHE A 213 24.04 -17.79 -8.11
CA PHE A 213 25.39 -18.22 -7.75
C PHE A 213 25.67 -17.76 -6.31
N ASP A 214 26.08 -18.71 -5.47
CA ASP A 214 26.20 -18.56 -4.02
C ASP A 214 27.50 -19.26 -3.59
N GLU A 215 28.44 -18.57 -2.93
CA GLU A 215 29.70 -19.13 -2.40
C GLU A 215 30.44 -20.17 -3.30
N GLY A 216 30.43 -20.00 -4.63
CA GLY A 216 31.13 -20.88 -5.58
C GLY A 216 30.30 -22.02 -6.20
N LYS A 217 29.03 -22.17 -5.81
CA LYS A 217 28.06 -23.17 -6.32
C LYS A 217 26.89 -22.46 -7.02
N SER A 218 26.29 -23.11 -8.00
CA SER A 218 24.99 -22.69 -8.56
C SER A 218 23.85 -23.30 -7.76
N VAL A 219 22.84 -22.50 -7.42
CA VAL A 219 21.65 -22.92 -6.67
C VAL A 219 20.40 -22.59 -7.47
N THR A 220 19.62 -23.61 -7.84
CA THR A 220 18.39 -23.44 -8.62
C THR A 220 17.15 -23.54 -7.73
N VAL A 221 16.36 -22.48 -7.71
CA VAL A 221 15.04 -22.42 -7.04
C VAL A 221 13.98 -22.74 -8.09
N ALA A 222 13.33 -23.90 -7.96
CA ALA A 222 12.54 -24.51 -9.04
C ALA A 222 11.27 -23.73 -9.43
N ASN A 223 10.61 -23.10 -8.45
CA ASN A 223 9.35 -22.37 -8.62
C ASN A 223 9.53 -20.87 -8.26
N ALA A 224 10.68 -20.25 -8.55
CA ALA A 224 10.97 -18.89 -8.08
C ALA A 224 9.97 -17.82 -8.59
N PHE A 225 9.53 -17.98 -9.84
CA PHE A 225 8.46 -17.16 -10.43
C PHE A 225 7.24 -18.00 -10.76
N CYS A 226 6.08 -17.35 -10.86
CA CYS A 226 4.91 -17.89 -11.54
C CYS A 226 4.30 -16.86 -12.49
N VAL A 227 3.68 -17.34 -13.56
CA VAL A 227 2.98 -16.53 -14.58
C VAL A 227 1.59 -17.08 -14.77
N PHE A 228 0.55 -16.24 -14.70
CA PHE A 228 -0.85 -16.66 -14.88
C PHE A 228 -1.71 -15.53 -15.47
N GLU A 229 -2.77 -15.90 -16.21
CA GLU A 229 -3.89 -14.99 -16.48
C GLU A 229 -4.84 -15.05 -15.27
N HIS A 230 -5.33 -13.89 -14.83
CA HIS A 230 -6.25 -13.78 -13.70
C HIS A 230 -7.45 -12.91 -14.07
N ASN A 231 -8.66 -13.40 -13.79
CA ASN A 231 -9.88 -12.61 -13.83
C ASN A 231 -9.96 -11.74 -12.57
N SER A 232 -9.72 -10.43 -12.73
CA SER A 232 -9.68 -9.44 -11.65
C SER A 232 -11.01 -9.26 -10.89
N GLY A 233 -12.07 -9.98 -11.28
CA GLY A 233 -13.39 -9.93 -10.65
C GLY A 233 -14.19 -8.67 -10.95
N VAL A 234 -13.61 -7.66 -11.62
CA VAL A 234 -14.25 -6.42 -12.08
C VAL A 234 -14.46 -6.44 -13.60
N PRO A 235 -15.43 -5.67 -14.15
CA PRO A 235 -15.41 -5.33 -15.56
C PRO A 235 -14.33 -4.26 -15.82
N LEU A 236 -13.52 -4.45 -16.87
CA LEU A 236 -12.55 -3.47 -17.35
C LEU A 236 -13.26 -2.21 -17.85
N ARG A 237 -14.43 -2.40 -18.50
CA ARG A 237 -15.36 -1.35 -18.93
C ARG A 237 -16.77 -1.91 -19.12
N ARG A 238 -17.80 -1.12 -18.86
CA ARG A 238 -19.21 -1.48 -19.16
C ARG A 238 -20.09 -0.27 -19.41
N HIS A 239 -21.21 -0.46 -20.11
CA HIS A 239 -22.38 0.43 -20.06
C HIS A 239 -23.69 -0.31 -20.31
N ASN A 240 -24.77 0.23 -19.73
CA ASN A 240 -26.16 -0.15 -19.95
C ASN A 240 -26.94 1.15 -20.19
N SER A 241 -27.25 1.47 -21.44
CA SER A 241 -27.92 2.75 -21.75
C SER A 241 -29.40 2.66 -21.43
N ASN A 242 -29.85 3.55 -20.55
CA ASN A 242 -31.25 3.72 -20.14
C ASN A 242 -31.94 4.90 -20.87
N LEU A 243 -31.28 5.48 -21.87
CA LEU A 243 -31.80 6.52 -22.77
C LEU A 243 -32.61 5.89 -23.92
N ASP A 244 -32.96 6.68 -24.94
CA ASP A 244 -33.82 6.29 -26.08
C ASP A 244 -33.39 4.99 -26.81
N PHE A 245 -32.11 4.59 -26.69
CA PHE A 245 -31.56 3.37 -27.27
C PHE A 245 -31.08 2.40 -26.17
N LYS A 246 -32.01 1.59 -25.64
CA LYS A 246 -31.72 0.50 -24.70
C LYS A 246 -30.67 -0.48 -25.26
N ASN A 247 -29.45 -0.46 -24.72
CA ASN A 247 -28.37 -1.38 -25.09
C ASN A 247 -27.43 -1.69 -23.92
N TYR A 248 -26.72 -2.82 -23.97
CA TYR A 248 -25.67 -3.19 -23.02
C TYR A 248 -24.40 -3.57 -23.77
N GLY A 249 -23.24 -3.19 -23.22
CA GLY A 249 -21.93 -3.63 -23.68
C GLY A 249 -20.93 -3.65 -22.53
N GLY A 250 -20.21 -4.76 -22.37
CA GLY A 250 -19.24 -4.94 -21.29
C GLY A 250 -18.00 -5.72 -21.71
N LEU A 251 -16.95 -5.63 -20.91
CA LEU A 251 -15.73 -6.41 -21.01
C LEU A 251 -15.28 -6.77 -19.59
N VAL A 252 -15.15 -8.07 -19.29
CA VAL A 252 -14.55 -8.57 -18.04
C VAL A 252 -13.06 -8.23 -18.06
N ASP A 253 -12.51 -7.76 -16.93
CA ASP A 253 -11.07 -7.53 -16.83
C ASP A 253 -10.29 -8.84 -16.62
N ARG A 254 -9.18 -8.98 -17.34
CA ARG A 254 -8.27 -10.12 -17.24
C ARG A 254 -6.82 -9.68 -17.39
N VAL A 255 -6.07 -9.74 -16.31
CA VAL A 255 -4.67 -9.33 -16.27
C VAL A 255 -3.74 -10.53 -16.42
N LEU A 256 -2.56 -10.31 -16.99
CA LEU A 256 -1.45 -11.24 -16.80
C LEU A 256 -0.66 -10.81 -15.57
N VAL A 257 -0.44 -11.74 -14.65
CA VAL A 257 0.38 -11.56 -13.45
C VAL A 257 1.68 -12.32 -13.61
N VAL A 258 2.81 -11.65 -13.40
CA VAL A 258 4.13 -12.26 -13.21
C VAL A 258 4.56 -12.01 -11.76
N ARG A 259 4.58 -13.07 -10.94
CA ARG A 259 4.78 -13.01 -9.49
C ARG A 259 6.07 -13.70 -9.05
N THR A 260 6.76 -13.13 -8.06
CA THR A 260 7.82 -13.77 -7.25
C THR A 260 7.58 -13.46 -5.77
N ILE A 261 8.06 -14.32 -4.87
CA ILE A 261 8.04 -14.07 -3.42
C ILE A 261 9.47 -14.11 -2.91
N ILE A 262 9.82 -13.13 -2.09
CA ILE A 262 11.11 -13.01 -1.43
C ILE A 262 10.89 -13.05 0.08
N VAL A 263 11.64 -13.90 0.78
CA VAL A 263 11.52 -14.07 2.23
C VAL A 263 12.78 -13.54 2.91
N GLU A 264 12.74 -12.26 3.31
CA GLU A 264 13.84 -11.68 4.09
C GLU A 264 13.54 -11.82 5.59
N TYR A 265 14.15 -12.87 6.15
CA TYR A 265 14.31 -13.14 7.59
C TYR A 265 13.03 -13.37 8.40
N ASN A 266 12.12 -12.39 8.46
CA ASN A 266 10.80 -12.50 9.07
C ASN A 266 9.65 -12.00 8.19
N TYR A 267 9.93 -11.24 7.13
CA TYR A 267 8.91 -10.75 6.20
C TYR A 267 8.93 -11.54 4.89
N ASP A 268 7.73 -11.83 4.40
CA ASP A 268 7.45 -12.39 3.08
C ASP A 268 6.92 -11.24 2.21
N TYR A 269 7.70 -10.84 1.19
CA TYR A 269 7.35 -9.78 0.26
C TYR A 269 6.99 -10.37 -1.10
N ILE A 270 5.76 -10.11 -1.56
CA ILE A 270 5.18 -10.73 -2.75
C ILE A 270 5.10 -9.70 -3.87
N PHE A 271 5.91 -9.87 -4.92
CA PHE A 271 6.06 -8.90 -6.00
C PHE A 271 5.31 -9.33 -7.25
N ASP A 272 4.36 -8.52 -7.72
CA ASP A 272 3.61 -8.77 -8.95
C ASP A 272 3.88 -7.67 -9.98
N MET A 273 4.20 -8.07 -11.20
CA MET A 273 4.14 -7.21 -12.39
C MET A 273 2.87 -7.58 -13.16
N ILE A 274 1.94 -6.63 -13.27
CA ILE A 274 0.58 -6.86 -13.76
C ILE A 274 0.34 -6.09 -15.07
N PHE A 275 -0.13 -6.81 -16.09
CA PHE A 275 -0.29 -6.32 -17.45
C PHE A 275 -1.76 -6.39 -17.87
N HIS A 276 -2.37 -5.22 -18.07
CA HIS A 276 -3.82 -5.06 -18.30
C HIS A 276 -4.19 -5.10 -19.79
N GLN A 277 -5.45 -5.43 -20.10
CA GLN A 277 -5.91 -5.57 -21.51
C GLN A 277 -6.08 -4.24 -22.26
N ASN A 278 -5.88 -3.10 -21.60
CA ASN A 278 -5.98 -1.75 -22.15
C ASN A 278 -4.61 -1.08 -22.41
N GLY A 279 -3.50 -1.77 -22.16
CA GLY A 279 -2.15 -1.20 -22.23
C GLY A 279 -1.64 -0.58 -20.92
N ALA A 280 -2.37 -0.68 -19.81
CA ALA A 280 -1.85 -0.27 -18.50
C ALA A 280 -0.90 -1.32 -17.89
N ILE A 281 0.14 -0.84 -17.23
CA ILE A 281 1.07 -1.63 -16.39
C ILE A 281 0.83 -1.23 -14.94
N GLU A 282 0.79 -2.21 -14.04
CA GLU A 282 0.59 -2.02 -12.61
C GLU A 282 1.61 -2.86 -11.83
N VAL A 283 2.26 -2.28 -10.81
CA VAL A 283 3.36 -2.92 -10.06
C VAL A 283 2.96 -3.09 -8.61
N LYS A 284 3.25 -4.25 -8.03
CA LYS A 284 2.67 -4.71 -6.77
C LYS A 284 3.66 -5.49 -5.87
N THR A 285 3.46 -5.46 -4.54
CA THR A 285 4.41 -5.74 -3.41
C THR A 285 3.76 -5.86 -1.99
N TYR A 286 2.81 -6.77 -1.68
CA TYR A 286 2.21 -6.83 -0.32
C TYR A 286 3.23 -7.40 0.68
N ALA A 287 3.21 -6.90 1.93
CA ALA A 287 4.01 -7.45 3.03
C ALA A 287 3.17 -8.42 3.88
N THR A 288 3.66 -9.65 4.05
CA THR A 288 3.06 -10.69 4.92
C THR A 288 4.15 -11.42 5.72
N GLY A 289 3.81 -12.50 6.41
CA GLY A 289 4.75 -13.23 7.27
C GLY A 289 4.67 -12.79 8.74
N TYR A 290 5.83 -12.65 9.38
CA TYR A 290 5.97 -12.45 10.82
C TYR A 290 6.51 -11.06 11.16
N VAL A 291 5.92 -10.42 12.18
CA VAL A 291 6.50 -9.18 12.74
C VAL A 291 7.78 -9.47 13.52
N MET A 292 8.76 -8.56 13.46
CA MET A 292 9.86 -8.57 14.42
C MET A 292 9.37 -8.00 15.76
N SER A 293 9.78 -8.63 16.87
CA SER A 293 9.33 -8.27 18.21
C SER A 293 10.50 -7.95 19.16
N HIS A 294 10.19 -7.41 20.34
CA HIS A 294 11.12 -7.30 21.47
C HIS A 294 10.46 -7.62 22.81
N ALA A 295 11.28 -7.77 23.85
CA ALA A 295 10.82 -7.94 25.23
C ALA A 295 10.15 -6.67 25.77
N PHE A 296 8.98 -6.79 26.42
CA PHE A 296 8.25 -5.64 26.97
C PHE A 296 8.91 -5.06 28.23
N HIS A 297 9.20 -3.77 28.16
CA HIS A 297 9.58 -2.86 29.24
C HIS A 297 8.52 -1.79 29.47
N GLU A 298 8.62 -1.08 30.59
CA GLU A 298 7.66 -0.07 31.03
C GLU A 298 7.87 1.23 30.24
N GLY A 299 6.94 1.58 29.33
CA GLY A 299 7.05 2.71 28.42
C GLY A 299 7.18 2.36 26.93
N ASP A 300 7.21 1.06 26.57
CA ASP A 300 7.18 0.54 25.18
C ASP A 300 5.83 0.75 24.47
N ASP A 301 4.78 1.06 25.22
CA ASP A 301 3.42 1.33 24.74
C ASP A 301 3.30 2.57 23.84
N ARG A 302 4.41 3.28 23.60
CA ARG A 302 4.58 4.38 22.63
C ARG A 302 5.32 3.95 21.34
N PHE A 303 5.80 2.70 21.29
CA PHE A 303 6.60 2.12 20.21
C PHE A 303 6.02 0.82 19.64
N GLY A 304 5.03 0.21 20.30
CA GLY A 304 4.38 -0.99 19.78
C GLY A 304 3.24 -1.48 20.67
N PHE A 305 2.68 -2.63 20.28
CA PHE A 305 1.58 -3.27 20.99
C PHE A 305 2.01 -4.63 21.54
N LYS A 306 1.47 -5.02 22.69
CA LYS A 306 1.70 -6.36 23.26
C LYS A 306 1.01 -7.41 22.39
N ILE A 307 1.80 -8.23 21.71
CA ILE A 307 1.33 -9.32 20.83
C ILE A 307 1.42 -10.70 21.50
N ALA A 308 2.23 -10.83 22.54
CA ALA A 308 2.29 -12.00 23.41
C ALA A 308 2.72 -11.60 24.84
N ASN A 309 2.71 -12.56 25.77
CA ASN A 309 3.08 -12.31 27.17
C ASN A 309 4.54 -11.82 27.26
N ASN A 310 4.72 -10.57 27.70
CA ASN A 310 6.00 -9.86 27.77
C ASN A 310 6.69 -9.62 26.41
N ILE A 311 5.95 -9.58 25.30
CA ILE A 311 6.48 -9.37 23.94
C ILE A 311 5.72 -8.25 23.22
N VAL A 312 6.46 -7.31 22.63
CA VAL A 312 5.96 -6.15 21.88
C VAL A 312 6.19 -6.36 20.38
N GLY A 313 5.15 -6.19 19.57
CA GLY A 313 5.28 -5.97 18.13
C GLY A 313 5.50 -4.48 17.86
N SER A 314 6.69 -4.11 17.39
CA SER A 314 7.08 -2.73 17.14
C SER A 314 6.33 -2.11 15.95
N ILE A 315 6.00 -0.82 16.07
CA ILE A 315 5.73 0.00 14.88
C ILE A 315 7.00 0.12 14.04
N HIS A 316 6.82 0.10 12.73
CA HIS A 316 7.88 0.21 11.75
C HIS A 316 7.30 0.66 10.40
N HIS A 317 8.16 1.11 9.50
CA HIS A 317 7.78 1.72 8.23
C HIS A 317 8.55 1.06 7.07
N HIS A 318 7.82 0.40 6.18
CA HIS A 318 8.32 -0.18 4.92
C HIS A 318 8.26 0.86 3.80
N LEU A 319 9.33 0.95 3.01
CA LEU A 319 9.45 1.82 1.83
C LEU A 319 10.05 1.01 0.68
N PHE A 320 9.38 0.98 -0.46
CA PHE A 320 9.85 0.29 -1.67
C PHE A 320 10.29 1.30 -2.73
N ASN A 321 11.39 1.03 -3.41
CA ASN A 321 11.93 1.86 -4.49
C ASN A 321 12.08 1.03 -5.77
N TYR A 322 11.67 1.61 -6.90
CA TYR A 322 11.80 1.01 -8.22
C TYR A 322 12.61 1.92 -9.15
N LYS A 323 12.84 1.46 -10.38
CA LYS A 323 13.21 2.25 -11.55
C LYS A 323 12.30 1.83 -12.70
N ILE A 324 11.87 2.78 -13.53
CA ILE A 324 10.91 2.59 -14.63
C ILE A 324 11.38 3.42 -15.84
N ASP A 325 12.26 2.85 -16.66
CA ASP A 325 12.86 3.48 -17.86
C ASP A 325 11.79 3.54 -18.97
N LEU A 326 11.27 4.74 -19.27
CA LEU A 326 10.15 4.93 -20.20
C LEU A 326 10.62 5.36 -21.59
N ASP A 327 10.11 4.66 -22.60
CA ASP A 327 10.60 4.71 -23.99
C ASP A 327 9.43 4.95 -24.97
N ILE A 328 8.51 5.83 -24.56
CA ILE A 328 7.18 6.02 -25.20
C ILE A 328 7.36 6.54 -26.62
N ASN A 329 7.08 5.68 -27.60
CA ASN A 329 7.36 5.93 -29.01
C ASN A 329 8.82 6.32 -29.30
N GLY A 330 9.76 5.79 -28.51
CA GLY A 330 11.20 6.05 -28.59
C GLY A 330 11.70 7.04 -27.54
N GLN A 331 13.02 7.07 -27.36
CA GLN A 331 13.73 7.58 -26.18
C GLN A 331 13.63 9.09 -25.92
N ALA A 332 12.88 9.87 -26.71
CA ALA A 332 12.74 11.32 -26.57
C ALA A 332 11.47 11.71 -25.78
N ASN A 333 11.52 11.50 -24.46
CA ASN A 333 10.36 11.54 -23.54
C ASN A 333 10.48 12.70 -22.54
N ARG A 334 9.44 13.50 -22.33
CA ARG A 334 9.46 14.68 -21.45
C ARG A 334 8.58 14.51 -20.24
N TYR A 335 9.00 15.11 -19.13
CA TYR A 335 8.25 15.10 -17.88
C TYR A 335 7.46 16.38 -17.71
N GLU A 336 6.18 16.26 -17.39
CA GLU A 336 5.40 17.38 -16.89
C GLU A 336 4.50 16.96 -15.73
N THR A 337 4.10 17.94 -14.92
CA THR A 337 2.92 17.79 -14.07
C THR A 337 1.75 18.53 -14.66
N LEU A 338 0.61 17.84 -14.75
CA LEU A 338 -0.69 18.47 -14.96
C LEU A 338 -1.17 18.93 -13.58
N ASP A 339 -1.14 20.25 -13.40
CA ASP A 339 -1.47 20.92 -12.14
C ASP A 339 -2.94 21.37 -12.15
N LEU A 340 -3.76 20.84 -11.24
CA LEU A 340 -5.16 21.26 -11.12
C LEU A 340 -5.29 22.65 -10.46
N THR A 341 -6.18 23.47 -11.02
CA THR A 341 -6.39 24.89 -10.68
C THR A 341 -7.88 25.26 -10.74
N LEU A 342 -8.23 26.50 -10.38
CA LEU A 342 -9.57 27.05 -10.55
C LEU A 342 -9.56 28.25 -11.51
N ASP A 343 -10.26 28.11 -12.65
CA ASP A 343 -10.52 29.21 -13.58
C ASP A 343 -11.73 30.01 -13.05
N LYS A 344 -11.49 31.27 -12.65
CA LYS A 344 -12.53 32.21 -12.21
C LYS A 344 -12.97 33.07 -13.40
N ARG A 345 -14.22 32.91 -13.85
CA ARG A 345 -14.73 33.61 -15.05
C ARG A 345 -16.13 34.17 -14.86
N LYS A 346 -16.42 35.26 -15.59
CA LYS A 346 -17.76 35.80 -15.76
C LYS A 346 -18.36 35.20 -17.04
N TRP A 347 -19.61 34.74 -16.98
CA TRP A 347 -20.34 34.24 -18.15
C TRP A 347 -21.19 35.37 -18.74
N PRO A 348 -20.85 35.95 -19.92
CA PRO A 348 -21.51 37.17 -20.40
C PRO A 348 -23.02 37.04 -20.61
N TRP A 349 -23.47 35.82 -20.94
CA TRP A 349 -24.88 35.49 -21.18
C TRP A 349 -25.68 35.20 -19.91
N TYR A 350 -25.02 34.93 -18.76
CA TYR A 350 -25.70 34.66 -17.50
C TYR A 350 -25.69 35.91 -16.60
N LYS A 351 -26.89 36.39 -16.24
CA LYS A 351 -27.09 37.64 -15.44
C LYS A 351 -26.17 38.79 -15.91
N SER A 352 -26.09 38.99 -17.22
CA SER A 352 -25.28 40.03 -17.87
C SER A 352 -23.79 40.06 -17.47
N GLY A 353 -23.20 38.91 -17.13
CA GLY A 353 -21.79 38.81 -16.72
C GLY A 353 -21.47 39.47 -15.37
N GLN A 354 -22.47 39.73 -14.52
CA GLN A 354 -22.24 40.30 -13.20
C GLN A 354 -21.62 39.28 -12.22
N GLU A 355 -22.16 38.05 -12.19
CA GLU A 355 -21.68 36.95 -11.33
C GLU A 355 -20.40 36.30 -11.87
N THR A 356 -19.55 35.83 -10.95
CA THR A 356 -18.27 35.18 -11.25
C THR A 356 -18.34 33.71 -10.83
N PHE A 357 -18.20 32.82 -11.80
CA PHE A 357 -18.21 31.38 -11.63
C PHE A 357 -16.79 30.85 -11.42
N GLN A 358 -16.71 29.68 -10.80
CA GLN A 358 -15.46 28.93 -10.60
C GLN A 358 -15.64 27.56 -11.25
N GLN A 359 -14.66 27.09 -11.98
CA GLN A 359 -14.60 25.74 -12.52
C GLN A 359 -13.18 25.18 -12.41
N LEU A 360 -13.05 23.86 -12.43
CA LEU A 360 -11.74 23.22 -12.52
C LEU A 360 -11.06 23.61 -13.84
N SER A 361 -9.75 23.79 -13.79
CA SER A 361 -8.86 23.88 -14.96
C SER A 361 -7.56 23.13 -14.66
N PHE A 362 -6.74 22.92 -15.68
CA PHE A 362 -5.36 22.50 -15.48
C PHE A 362 -4.35 23.36 -16.24
N SER A 363 -3.10 23.27 -15.81
CA SER A 363 -1.93 23.81 -16.50
C SER A 363 -0.83 22.75 -16.56
N HIS A 364 -0.31 22.51 -17.76
CA HIS A 364 0.87 21.69 -17.99
C HIS A 364 2.12 22.44 -17.50
N THR A 365 2.94 21.79 -16.69
CA THR A 365 4.20 22.34 -16.19
C THR A 365 5.33 21.36 -16.45
N LEU A 366 5.98 21.51 -17.62
CA LEU A 366 7.24 20.86 -18.00
C LEU A 366 8.25 20.96 -16.86
N LYS A 367 8.99 19.88 -16.61
CA LYS A 367 10.15 19.85 -15.71
C LYS A 367 11.39 19.88 -16.58
N GLU A 368 12.04 21.03 -16.64
CA GLU A 368 13.20 21.21 -17.51
C GLU A 368 14.47 20.63 -16.90
N THR A 369 14.55 20.48 -15.57
CA THR A 369 15.70 19.90 -14.86
C THR A 369 15.31 19.02 -13.68
N GLU A 370 16.25 18.20 -13.20
CA GLU A 370 16.06 17.20 -12.15
C GLU A 370 15.55 17.80 -10.82
N LEU A 371 16.08 18.94 -10.39
CA LEU A 371 15.60 19.67 -9.20
C LEU A 371 14.20 20.30 -9.38
N GLN A 372 13.68 20.40 -10.61
CA GLN A 372 12.26 20.74 -10.85
C GLN A 372 11.37 19.49 -10.83
N ALA A 373 11.94 18.32 -11.09
CA ALA A 373 11.23 17.04 -11.22
C ALA A 373 10.99 16.32 -9.90
N VAL A 374 11.88 16.49 -8.92
CA VAL A 374 11.68 15.95 -7.57
C VAL A 374 10.36 16.43 -6.96
N TYR A 375 9.56 15.47 -6.47
CA TYR A 375 8.24 15.74 -5.91
C TYR A 375 8.11 15.08 -4.54
N ARG A 376 7.74 15.92 -3.56
CA ARG A 376 7.23 15.50 -2.26
C ARG A 376 5.72 15.69 -2.27
N TYR A 377 4.99 14.61 -1.98
CA TYR A 377 3.55 14.58 -2.10
C TYR A 377 2.90 15.67 -1.23
N ASN A 378 2.09 16.53 -1.85
CA ASN A 378 1.45 17.66 -1.17
C ASN A 378 -0.05 17.67 -1.47
N PHE A 379 -0.84 17.14 -0.53
CA PHE A 379 -2.30 17.10 -0.62
C PHE A 379 -2.96 18.49 -0.79
N SER A 380 -2.28 19.59 -0.42
CA SER A 380 -2.81 20.94 -0.66
C SER A 380 -2.77 21.35 -2.14
N THR A 381 -1.90 20.73 -2.94
CA THR A 381 -1.69 21.01 -4.37
C THR A 381 -1.47 19.68 -5.12
N PRO A 382 -2.53 18.87 -5.33
CA PRO A 382 -2.42 17.59 -6.04
C PRO A 382 -1.95 17.81 -7.49
N LYS A 383 -1.18 16.85 -8.01
CA LYS A 383 -0.57 16.87 -9.34
C LYS A 383 -0.75 15.51 -10.00
N TYR A 384 -0.81 15.50 -11.33
CA TYR A 384 -0.76 14.27 -12.12
C TYR A 384 0.55 14.23 -12.90
N HIS A 385 1.22 13.09 -12.89
CA HIS A 385 2.56 12.91 -13.43
C HIS A 385 2.46 12.30 -14.83
N ILE A 386 2.98 13.01 -15.83
CA ILE A 386 2.84 12.64 -17.24
C ILE A 386 4.23 12.57 -17.87
N VAL A 387 4.53 11.43 -18.50
CA VAL A 387 5.71 11.28 -19.37
C VAL A 387 5.22 11.15 -20.80
N TYR A 388 5.78 11.96 -21.71
CA TYR A 388 5.22 12.14 -23.04
C TYR A 388 6.26 12.32 -24.15
N ASN A 389 5.96 11.84 -25.35
CA ASN A 389 6.82 12.08 -26.50
C ASN A 389 6.51 13.48 -27.11
N ASN A 390 7.53 14.32 -27.26
CA ASN A 390 7.33 15.68 -27.78
C ASN A 390 7.20 15.76 -29.31
N GLN A 391 7.64 14.74 -30.04
CA GLN A 391 7.60 14.69 -31.50
C GLN A 391 6.30 14.03 -31.99
N GLU A 392 5.85 12.99 -31.29
CA GLU A 392 4.61 12.26 -31.61
C GLU A 392 3.34 12.94 -31.09
N ARG A 393 2.23 12.72 -31.80
CA ARG A 393 0.87 13.12 -31.38
C ARG A 393 -0.12 11.98 -31.58
N ASN A 394 -1.23 12.05 -30.88
CA ASN A 394 -2.43 11.30 -31.24
C ASN A 394 -3.20 12.02 -32.38
N LYS A 395 -4.23 11.36 -32.91
CA LYS A 395 -5.08 11.86 -34.01
C LYS A 395 -5.82 13.19 -33.72
N PHE A 396 -5.82 13.67 -32.47
CA PHE A 396 -6.52 14.90 -32.06
C PHE A 396 -5.56 16.06 -31.71
N GLY A 397 -4.25 15.84 -31.78
CA GLY A 397 -3.22 16.85 -31.53
C GLY A 397 -2.66 16.89 -30.10
N ALA A 398 -3.11 15.99 -29.21
CA ALA A 398 -2.49 15.80 -27.90
C ALA A 398 -1.21 14.95 -28.01
N HIS A 399 -0.29 15.13 -27.07
CA HIS A 399 0.91 14.31 -26.97
C HIS A 399 0.57 12.84 -26.71
N ARG A 400 1.42 11.93 -27.21
CA ARG A 400 1.37 10.52 -26.78
C ARG A 400 2.12 10.41 -25.46
N SER A 401 1.47 9.82 -24.46
CA SER A 401 1.97 9.85 -23.09
C SER A 401 1.49 8.64 -22.28
N TYR A 402 2.16 8.41 -21.15
CA TYR A 402 1.66 7.61 -20.05
C TYR A 402 1.49 8.52 -18.83
N ARG A 403 0.35 8.40 -18.16
CA ARG A 403 0.13 8.97 -16.84
C ARG A 403 0.57 7.94 -15.79
N MET A 404 1.34 8.39 -14.81
CA MET A 404 1.69 7.59 -13.64
C MET A 404 0.85 8.03 -12.44
N SER A 405 0.46 7.06 -11.62
CA SER A 405 -0.26 7.27 -10.36
C SER A 405 0.45 6.47 -9.27
N VAL A 406 0.65 7.08 -8.10
CA VAL A 406 1.34 6.48 -6.96
C VAL A 406 0.32 6.37 -5.83
N ASP A 407 -0.29 5.20 -5.73
CA ASP A 407 -1.32 4.90 -4.73
C ASP A 407 -0.66 4.31 -3.47
N GLY A 408 -1.22 4.63 -2.30
CA GLY A 408 -0.65 4.30 -1.00
C GLY A 408 0.34 5.36 -0.51
N PHE A 409 -0.09 6.18 0.45
CA PHE A 409 0.68 7.34 0.90
C PHE A 409 1.41 7.07 2.21
N SER A 410 2.74 7.17 2.20
CA SER A 410 3.52 7.29 3.42
C SER A 410 4.51 8.45 3.34
N LYS A 411 4.64 9.17 4.47
CA LYS A 411 5.59 10.26 4.65
C LYS A 411 6.73 9.77 5.53
N VAL A 412 7.97 9.90 5.03
CA VAL A 412 9.17 9.80 5.87
C VAL A 412 9.16 10.96 6.87
N LEU A 413 9.15 10.62 8.17
CA LEU A 413 9.09 11.62 9.25
C LEU A 413 10.47 12.18 9.61
N PHE A 414 11.55 11.42 9.35
CA PHE A 414 12.93 11.86 9.58
C PHE A 414 13.28 13.15 8.81
N PRO A 415 14.00 14.11 9.43
CA PRO A 415 14.54 15.28 8.73
C PRO A 415 15.49 14.92 7.57
N ASP A 416 15.65 15.86 6.63
CA ASP A 416 16.49 15.69 5.43
C ASP A 416 17.99 15.51 5.72
N ASP A 417 18.43 15.98 6.88
CA ASP A 417 19.78 15.88 7.45
C ASP A 417 19.93 14.73 8.47
N SER A 418 18.88 13.93 8.67
CA SER A 418 18.92 12.78 9.58
C SER A 418 19.92 11.72 9.07
N PRO A 419 20.87 11.25 9.90
CA PRO A 419 21.80 10.18 9.52
C PRO A 419 21.11 8.88 9.09
N MET A 420 19.84 8.69 9.47
CA MET A 420 19.01 7.54 9.08
C MET A 420 18.68 7.53 7.58
N LEU A 421 18.69 8.71 6.93
CA LEU A 421 18.40 8.86 5.51
C LEU A 421 19.66 8.92 4.63
N SER A 422 20.85 9.14 5.19
CA SER A 422 22.09 9.38 4.43
C SER A 422 22.38 8.33 3.35
N SER A 423 22.15 7.04 3.62
CA SER A 423 22.33 5.94 2.67
C SER A 423 21.09 5.55 1.87
N ARG A 424 19.98 6.26 2.07
CA ARG A 424 18.62 5.97 1.60
C ARG A 424 17.91 7.26 1.16
N LYS A 425 18.64 8.21 0.56
CA LYS A 425 18.11 9.57 0.36
C LYS A 425 16.96 9.64 -0.65
N TRP A 426 16.79 8.64 -1.51
CA TRP A 426 15.60 8.46 -2.33
C TRP A 426 14.30 8.48 -1.50
N CYS A 427 14.33 8.00 -0.26
CA CYS A 427 13.19 8.01 0.68
C CYS A 427 12.62 9.42 0.94
N LYS A 428 13.39 10.48 0.70
CA LYS A 428 12.96 11.88 0.84
C LYS A 428 11.90 12.31 -0.20
N TYR A 429 11.68 11.52 -1.26
CA TYR A 429 10.86 11.86 -2.41
C TYR A 429 9.89 10.73 -2.73
N GLN A 430 8.63 11.05 -3.05
CA GLN A 430 7.72 10.05 -3.62
C GLN A 430 8.02 9.82 -5.11
N ILE A 431 8.58 10.83 -5.77
CA ILE A 431 8.88 10.88 -7.21
C ILE A 431 10.16 11.70 -7.39
N ALA A 432 11.13 11.18 -8.14
CA ALA A 432 12.36 11.86 -8.55
C ALA A 432 12.81 11.26 -9.89
N ALA A 433 12.97 12.11 -10.91
CA ALA A 433 13.41 11.70 -12.24
C ALA A 433 14.80 12.30 -12.51
N THR A 434 15.69 11.47 -13.05
CA THR A 434 17.08 11.82 -13.41
C THR A 434 17.26 11.65 -14.92
N HIS A 435 18.28 12.27 -15.49
CA HIS A 435 18.70 11.98 -16.86
C HIS A 435 19.48 10.66 -16.88
N ARG A 436 19.15 9.74 -17.78
CA ARG A 436 19.68 8.37 -17.74
C ARG A 436 21.18 8.34 -18.03
N LYS A 437 21.94 7.80 -17.08
CA LYS A 437 23.36 7.43 -17.22
C LYS A 437 23.47 5.91 -17.13
N ASP A 438 24.34 5.28 -17.92
CA ASP A 438 24.54 3.83 -17.83
C ASP A 438 25.28 3.43 -16.52
N GLU A 439 25.91 4.40 -15.85
CA GLU A 439 26.50 4.28 -14.51
C GLU A 439 25.48 4.42 -13.36
N GLU A 440 24.25 4.88 -13.60
CA GLU A 440 23.17 4.98 -12.59
C GLU A 440 22.42 3.64 -12.44
N GLU A 441 23.16 2.57 -12.11
CA GLU A 441 22.62 1.20 -12.02
C GLU A 441 21.64 0.99 -10.85
N SER A 442 21.78 1.72 -9.74
CA SER A 442 20.94 1.56 -8.54
C SER A 442 20.82 2.79 -7.64
N SER A 443 19.69 2.91 -6.94
CA SER A 443 19.39 4.01 -6.00
C SER A 443 20.01 3.86 -4.61
N SER A 444 20.56 2.68 -4.31
CA SER A 444 21.21 2.30 -3.07
C SER A 444 22.44 1.41 -3.35
N SER A 445 23.07 0.87 -2.31
CA SER A 445 24.15 -0.12 -2.46
C SER A 445 24.26 -1.01 -1.22
N ILE A 446 24.64 -2.28 -1.45
CA ILE A 446 24.85 -3.30 -0.41
C ILE A 446 25.86 -2.89 0.67
N PHE A 447 26.73 -1.93 0.37
CA PHE A 447 27.73 -1.42 1.31
C PHE A 447 27.22 -0.25 2.18
N SER A 448 26.12 0.40 1.78
CA SER A 448 25.63 1.64 2.39
C SER A 448 24.62 1.43 3.55
N MET A 449 24.03 0.24 3.70
CA MET A 449 23.03 -0.05 4.74
C MET A 449 23.46 0.40 6.15
N PHE A 450 24.74 0.22 6.45
CA PHE A 450 25.37 0.48 7.73
C PHE A 450 26.39 1.63 7.72
N ASP A 451 26.40 2.47 6.68
CA ASP A 451 27.21 3.70 6.65
C ASP A 451 26.34 4.91 6.31
N GLY A 452 25.92 5.61 7.37
CA GLY A 452 25.17 6.86 7.29
C GLY A 452 26.05 8.13 7.24
N GLN A 453 27.37 8.00 7.08
CA GLN A 453 28.31 9.14 7.06
C GLN A 453 29.11 9.24 5.76
N SER A 454 29.42 8.12 5.11
CA SER A 454 30.07 8.03 3.79
C SER A 454 29.43 6.93 2.92
N PRO A 455 28.15 7.11 2.50
CA PRO A 455 27.46 6.10 1.69
C PRO A 455 28.12 5.92 0.32
N HIS A 456 28.20 4.67 -0.15
CA HIS A 456 28.81 4.32 -1.45
C HIS A 456 27.98 4.86 -2.63
N VAL A 457 26.66 4.88 -2.47
CA VAL A 457 25.71 5.51 -3.40
C VAL A 457 24.98 6.60 -2.64
N ASP A 458 25.07 7.83 -3.15
CA ASP A 458 24.40 9.00 -2.61
C ASP A 458 23.39 9.49 -3.66
N PHE A 459 22.12 9.17 -3.47
CA PHE A 459 21.05 9.51 -4.41
C PHE A 459 20.86 11.02 -4.60
N ASP A 460 21.29 11.88 -3.66
CA ASP A 460 21.28 13.33 -3.89
C ASP A 460 22.26 13.72 -5.00
N ARG A 461 23.23 12.88 -5.40
CA ARG A 461 24.21 13.18 -6.46
C ARG A 461 23.62 13.09 -7.86
N PHE A 462 22.61 12.24 -8.09
CA PHE A 462 21.87 12.15 -9.34
C PHE A 462 20.94 13.38 -9.58
N LEU A 463 21.10 14.43 -8.75
CA LEU A 463 20.32 15.66 -8.73
C LEU A 463 21.23 16.91 -8.56
N GLN A 464 22.55 16.73 -8.48
CA GLN A 464 23.53 17.79 -8.14
C GLN A 464 24.16 18.44 -9.37
N ASP A 465 24.33 17.67 -10.42
CA ASP A 465 24.50 18.10 -11.81
C ASP A 465 23.26 18.85 -12.31
N ASN A 466 22.05 18.42 -11.90
CA ASN A 466 20.77 19.06 -12.24
C ASN A 466 20.63 19.20 -13.77
N GLU A 467 20.75 18.07 -14.44
CA GLU A 467 20.75 17.95 -15.89
C GLU A 467 19.39 18.31 -16.51
N SER A 468 19.39 18.49 -17.82
CA SER A 468 18.19 18.83 -18.60
C SER A 468 17.33 17.59 -18.85
N LEU A 469 16.17 17.52 -18.20
CA LEU A 469 15.14 16.48 -18.45
C LEU A 469 14.29 16.74 -19.70
N VAL A 470 14.70 17.71 -20.53
CA VAL A 470 14.15 17.87 -21.87
C VAL A 470 14.59 16.69 -22.73
N ASP A 471 13.74 15.67 -22.75
CA ASP A 471 13.75 14.45 -23.58
C ASP A 471 14.14 13.09 -22.92
N GLN A 472 14.27 12.92 -21.57
CA GLN A 472 14.15 11.60 -20.85
C GLN A 472 13.48 11.64 -19.44
N VAL A 473 12.80 10.55 -18.96
CA VAL A 473 12.10 10.46 -17.62
C VAL A 473 11.75 9.03 -17.10
N ASP A 474 11.93 8.75 -15.79
CA ASP A 474 11.62 7.47 -15.09
C ASP A 474 10.93 7.64 -13.69
N LEU A 475 9.79 6.96 -13.33
CA LEU A 475 9.08 7.06 -12.01
C LEU A 475 8.20 5.82 -11.54
N ILE A 476 7.77 5.71 -10.25
CA ILE A 476 7.73 4.46 -9.40
C ILE A 476 6.40 4.14 -8.60
N SER A 477 5.97 2.86 -8.35
CA SER A 477 5.06 2.39 -7.23
C SER A 477 4.90 0.83 -7.00
N SER A 478 3.98 0.34 -6.10
CA SER A 478 3.96 -1.05 -5.48
C SER A 478 2.61 -1.54 -4.80
N TYR A 479 2.56 -2.74 -4.13
CA TYR A 479 1.49 -3.47 -3.32
C TYR A 479 0.52 -4.61 -3.91
N GLY A 480 0.77 -5.97 -3.75
CA GLY A 480 0.02 -7.23 -4.18
C GLY A 480 0.42 -8.61 -3.51
N GLY A 481 -0.42 -9.67 -3.32
CA GLY A 481 -0.06 -10.83 -2.43
C GLY A 481 -1.01 -12.07 -2.17
N LEU A 482 -1.13 -12.55 -0.88
CA LEU A 482 -1.82 -13.79 -0.33
C LEU A 482 -3.10 -14.23 -1.10
N VAL A 483 -3.50 -15.53 -1.09
CA VAL A 483 -4.85 -15.93 -1.55
C VAL A 483 -5.95 -15.39 -0.64
N ASP A 484 -6.28 -14.12 -0.84
CA ASP A 484 -7.38 -13.43 -0.21
C ASP A 484 -8.69 -13.85 -0.88
N ARG A 485 -9.23 -15.01 -0.46
CA ARG A 485 -10.54 -15.47 -0.89
C ARG A 485 -11.64 -14.67 -0.19
N VAL A 486 -11.94 -13.53 -0.79
CA VAL A 486 -12.97 -12.60 -0.36
C VAL A 486 -14.38 -13.03 -0.76
N LEU A 487 -15.37 -12.68 0.05
CA LEU A 487 -16.76 -12.57 -0.40
C LEU A 487 -16.98 -11.15 -0.93
N VAL A 488 -17.37 -11.00 -2.19
CA VAL A 488 -17.72 -9.70 -2.78
C VAL A 488 -19.24 -9.60 -2.95
N VAL A 489 -19.83 -8.58 -2.33
CA VAL A 489 -21.21 -8.15 -2.61
C VAL A 489 -21.12 -6.92 -3.50
N ARG A 490 -21.39 -7.10 -4.81
CA ARG A 490 -21.40 -6.01 -5.79
C ARG A 490 -22.80 -5.47 -6.03
N THR A 491 -22.92 -4.15 -6.15
CA THR A 491 -24.02 -3.49 -6.88
C THR A 491 -23.47 -2.51 -7.92
N ILE A 492 -24.28 -2.18 -8.92
CA ILE A 492 -23.92 -1.20 -9.96
C ILE A 492 -25.10 -0.25 -10.16
N ILE A 493 -24.89 1.04 -9.95
CA ILE A 493 -25.89 2.10 -10.13
C ILE A 493 -25.57 2.86 -11.42
N VAL A 494 -26.57 3.05 -12.28
CA VAL A 494 -26.44 3.75 -13.57
C VAL A 494 -27.08 5.14 -13.48
N GLU A 495 -26.24 6.17 -13.42
CA GLU A 495 -26.63 7.57 -13.31
C GLU A 495 -26.33 8.31 -14.61
N PHE A 496 -27.37 8.43 -15.44
CA PHE A 496 -27.36 9.10 -16.76
C PHE A 496 -26.30 8.57 -17.74
N ASN A 497 -25.06 9.06 -17.66
CA ASN A 497 -23.95 8.67 -18.53
C ASN A 497 -22.93 7.75 -17.82
N TYR A 498 -22.95 7.68 -16.49
CA TYR A 498 -21.97 6.96 -15.67
C TYR A 498 -22.56 5.75 -14.96
N ASP A 499 -21.69 4.76 -14.76
CA ASP A 499 -21.94 3.54 -14.01
C ASP A 499 -21.01 3.51 -12.79
N TYR A 500 -21.61 3.57 -11.61
CA TYR A 500 -20.90 3.48 -10.34
C TYR A 500 -20.97 2.04 -9.83
N ILE A 501 -19.80 1.39 -9.78
CA ILE A 501 -19.65 0.03 -9.27
C ILE A 501 -19.27 0.13 -7.80
N PHE A 502 -20.04 -0.52 -6.93
CA PHE A 502 -19.80 -0.57 -5.50
C PHE A 502 -19.56 -2.02 -5.09
N ASP A 503 -18.38 -2.32 -4.58
CA ASP A 503 -18.02 -3.61 -4.02
C ASP A 503 -17.89 -3.50 -2.50
N ILE A 504 -18.63 -4.32 -1.76
CA ILE A 504 -18.39 -4.58 -0.34
C ILE A 504 -17.71 -5.92 -0.23
N ILE A 505 -16.47 -5.90 0.24
CA ILE A 505 -15.50 -7.00 0.20
C ILE A 505 -15.23 -7.46 1.63
N PHE A 506 -15.44 -8.75 1.91
CA PHE A 506 -15.23 -9.34 3.24
C PHE A 506 -14.05 -10.30 3.20
N HIS A 507 -13.00 -10.00 3.98
CA HIS A 507 -11.72 -10.72 3.98
C HIS A 507 -11.65 -11.78 5.10
N GLN A 508 -10.91 -12.87 4.88
CA GLN A 508 -10.80 -13.96 5.88
C GLN A 508 -10.10 -13.55 7.19
N ASN A 509 -9.40 -12.42 7.22
CA ASN A 509 -8.79 -11.84 8.42
C ASN A 509 -9.77 -10.99 9.26
N GLY A 510 -11.03 -10.83 8.82
CA GLY A 510 -12.05 -10.01 9.48
C GLY A 510 -12.06 -8.53 9.10
N ALA A 511 -11.27 -8.11 8.10
CA ALA A 511 -11.41 -6.80 7.50
C ALA A 511 -12.64 -6.73 6.56
N VAL A 512 -13.18 -5.52 6.40
CA VAL A 512 -14.19 -5.17 5.40
C VAL A 512 -13.68 -3.99 4.58
N GLU A 513 -13.70 -4.12 3.27
CA GLU A 513 -13.25 -3.10 2.32
C GLU A 513 -14.42 -2.69 1.42
N ILE A 514 -14.63 -1.38 1.25
CA ILE A 514 -15.63 -0.81 0.34
C ILE A 514 -14.87 -0.16 -0.80
N LYS A 515 -15.03 -0.68 -2.03
CA LYS A 515 -14.45 -0.08 -3.24
C LYS A 515 -15.52 0.58 -4.09
N THR A 516 -15.20 1.77 -4.62
CA THR A 516 -15.97 2.41 -5.68
C THR A 516 -15.13 2.54 -6.95
N TYR A 517 -15.78 2.32 -8.10
CA TYR A 517 -15.19 2.53 -9.43
C TYR A 517 -16.19 3.29 -10.32
N ALA A 518 -15.67 4.03 -11.31
CA ALA A 518 -16.47 4.65 -12.36
C ALA A 518 -16.18 3.99 -13.72
N SER A 519 -17.24 3.69 -14.47
CA SER A 519 -17.18 3.29 -15.89
C SER A 519 -18.36 3.94 -16.64
N GLY A 520 -18.42 3.91 -17.97
CA GLY A 520 -19.52 4.52 -18.73
C GLY A 520 -19.07 5.45 -19.86
N PHE A 521 -19.96 6.32 -20.30
CA PHE A 521 -19.71 7.31 -21.35
C PHE A 521 -19.28 8.66 -20.77
N LEU A 522 -18.31 9.32 -21.40
CA LEU A 522 -17.88 10.66 -21.02
C LEU A 522 -18.97 11.72 -21.19
N MET A 523 -19.28 12.45 -20.11
CA MET A 523 -19.98 13.73 -20.24
C MET A 523 -19.06 14.74 -20.94
N SER A 524 -19.48 15.23 -22.10
CA SER A 524 -18.61 15.92 -23.04
C SER A 524 -19.34 17.05 -23.77
N HIS A 525 -18.58 18.01 -24.31
CA HIS A 525 -19.12 19.20 -24.97
C HIS A 525 -18.38 19.54 -26.27
N SER A 526 -18.97 20.41 -27.09
CA SER A 526 -18.40 20.82 -28.38
C SER A 526 -17.14 21.66 -28.21
N PHE A 527 -16.02 21.20 -28.77
CA PHE A 527 -14.70 21.87 -28.69
C PHE A 527 -14.74 23.32 -29.19
N GLN A 528 -14.23 24.24 -28.38
CA GLN A 528 -13.98 25.63 -28.75
C GLN A 528 -12.52 26.02 -28.51
N ASN A 529 -12.02 27.01 -29.25
CA ASN A 529 -10.63 27.47 -29.15
C ASN A 529 -10.29 27.91 -27.71
N GLY A 530 -9.35 27.21 -27.06
CA GLY A 530 -8.96 27.48 -25.67
C GLY A 530 -9.70 26.64 -24.62
N ASP A 531 -10.48 25.63 -25.03
CA ASP A 531 -11.01 24.60 -24.13
C ASP A 531 -9.94 23.59 -23.68
N ASP A 532 -8.75 23.61 -24.28
CA ASP A 532 -7.63 22.69 -24.02
C ASP A 532 -7.10 22.73 -22.58
N LYS A 533 -7.53 23.70 -21.76
CA LYS A 533 -7.25 23.80 -20.31
C LYS A 533 -8.39 23.28 -19.40
N PHE A 534 -9.48 22.79 -20.00
CA PHE A 534 -10.66 22.25 -19.33
C PHE A 534 -10.88 20.76 -19.62
N GLY A 535 -10.14 20.16 -20.55
CA GLY A 535 -10.27 18.76 -20.93
C GLY A 535 -9.48 18.45 -22.19
N PHE A 536 -9.30 17.16 -22.49
CA PHE A 536 -8.68 16.75 -23.75
C PHE A 536 -9.74 16.59 -24.85
N ARG A 537 -9.33 16.83 -26.10
CA ARG A 537 -10.14 16.56 -27.29
C ARG A 537 -10.16 15.06 -27.56
N VAL A 538 -11.32 14.44 -27.33
CA VAL A 538 -11.53 12.98 -27.41
C VAL A 538 -12.19 12.53 -28.72
N ALA A 539 -12.83 13.45 -29.45
CA ALA A 539 -13.24 13.23 -30.83
C ALA A 539 -13.11 14.54 -31.64
N GLU A 540 -13.36 14.48 -32.94
CA GLU A 540 -13.06 15.58 -33.88
C GLU A 540 -13.63 16.94 -33.46
N ASN A 541 -14.80 16.98 -32.82
CA ASN A 541 -15.38 18.22 -32.28
C ASN A 541 -15.79 18.10 -30.80
N ILE A 542 -15.18 17.18 -30.03
CA ILE A 542 -15.65 16.83 -28.67
C ILE A 542 -14.51 16.92 -27.65
N VAL A 543 -14.76 17.61 -26.54
CA VAL A 543 -13.90 17.66 -25.34
C VAL A 543 -14.51 16.82 -24.23
N GLY A 544 -13.70 15.93 -23.64
CA GLY A 544 -14.03 15.34 -22.35
C GLY A 544 -13.62 16.30 -21.23
N SER A 545 -14.57 17.02 -20.66
CA SER A 545 -14.30 18.01 -19.60
C SER A 545 -13.80 17.33 -18.32
N ILE A 546 -12.80 17.92 -17.65
CA ILE A 546 -12.35 17.47 -16.33
C ILE A 546 -13.43 17.68 -15.28
N HIS A 547 -13.59 16.72 -14.38
CA HIS A 547 -14.63 16.74 -13.35
C HIS A 547 -14.22 15.89 -12.14
N HIS A 548 -15.10 15.78 -11.15
CA HIS A 548 -14.79 15.22 -9.83
C HIS A 548 -15.89 14.27 -9.39
N HIS A 549 -15.58 12.99 -9.23
CA HIS A 549 -16.47 12.03 -8.58
C HIS A 549 -16.19 12.04 -7.08
N LEU A 550 -17.22 12.24 -6.27
CA LEU A 550 -17.17 12.22 -4.82
C LEU A 550 -18.30 11.34 -4.29
N PHE A 551 -17.96 10.40 -3.41
CA PHE A 551 -18.88 9.47 -2.77
C PHE A 551 -18.83 9.71 -1.26
N HIS A 552 -19.98 9.62 -0.60
CA HIS A 552 -20.10 9.85 0.84
C HIS A 552 -20.82 8.68 1.52
N PHE A 553 -20.19 8.11 2.53
CA PHE A 553 -20.68 6.94 3.23
C PHE A 553 -21.05 7.29 4.68
N LYS A 554 -22.23 6.86 5.11
CA LYS A 554 -22.62 6.78 6.53
C LYS A 554 -22.21 5.39 7.02
N ILE A 555 -21.35 5.31 8.02
CA ILE A 555 -20.81 4.07 8.59
C ILE A 555 -21.11 4.07 10.08
N ASP A 556 -21.82 3.04 10.54
CA ASP A 556 -22.26 2.85 11.93
C ASP A 556 -21.47 1.66 12.52
N LEU A 557 -20.88 1.81 13.71
CA LEU A 557 -19.80 0.93 14.20
C LEU A 557 -20.05 0.36 15.60
N ASP A 558 -20.81 -0.74 15.63
CA ASP A 558 -21.21 -1.55 16.79
C ASP A 558 -20.05 -2.37 17.43
N ILE A 559 -18.88 -1.77 17.69
CA ILE A 559 -17.69 -2.50 18.16
C ILE A 559 -17.91 -2.99 19.59
N LYS A 560 -18.34 -4.26 19.70
CA LYS A 560 -18.84 -4.86 20.96
C LYS A 560 -20.09 -4.15 21.51
N GLY A 561 -20.93 -3.64 20.61
CA GLY A 561 -22.14 -2.87 20.93
C GLY A 561 -21.90 -1.36 20.86
N GLN A 562 -23.01 -0.62 20.83
CA GLN A 562 -23.10 0.79 20.46
C GLN A 562 -22.17 1.74 21.24
N ILE A 563 -21.95 1.51 22.54
CA ILE A 563 -21.14 2.41 23.40
C ILE A 563 -19.66 2.34 23.01
N ASN A 564 -19.20 3.35 22.27
CA ASN A 564 -17.90 3.43 21.61
C ASN A 564 -17.19 4.76 21.86
N ARG A 565 -15.92 4.83 21.44
CA ARG A 565 -15.06 6.02 21.44
C ARG A 565 -14.27 6.11 20.15
N TYR A 566 -13.94 7.33 19.74
CA TYR A 566 -13.09 7.62 18.60
C TYR A 566 -11.81 8.32 19.05
N GLU A 567 -10.65 7.83 18.60
CA GLU A 567 -9.35 8.48 18.78
C GLU A 567 -8.51 8.44 17.51
N THR A 568 -7.47 9.27 17.46
CA THR A 568 -6.38 9.09 16.49
C THR A 568 -5.12 8.62 17.18
N LEU A 569 -4.43 7.68 16.55
CA LEU A 569 -3.05 7.33 16.88
C LEU A 569 -2.14 8.23 16.03
N ASP A 570 -1.46 9.13 16.71
CA ASP A 570 -0.73 10.25 16.14
C ASP A 570 0.76 9.91 16.02
N LEU A 571 1.30 9.87 14.80
CA LEU A 571 2.70 9.50 14.56
C LEU A 571 3.64 10.69 14.73
N ALA A 572 4.76 10.47 15.42
CA ALA A 572 5.76 11.49 15.74
C ALA A 572 7.19 10.92 15.72
N LEU A 573 8.20 11.79 15.88
CA LEU A 573 9.57 11.39 16.19
C LEU A 573 9.83 11.47 17.69
N ASP A 574 10.58 10.50 18.21
CA ASP A 574 11.16 10.47 19.55
C ASP A 574 12.68 10.63 19.40
N GLU A 575 13.26 11.64 20.06
CA GLU A 575 14.70 11.94 20.00
C GLU A 575 15.39 11.61 21.33
N ARG A 576 16.40 10.74 21.31
CA ARG A 576 17.08 10.28 22.54
C ARG A 576 18.56 10.08 22.36
N LYS A 577 19.32 10.24 23.45
CA LYS A 577 20.71 9.79 23.53
C LYS A 577 20.76 8.31 23.85
N TRP A 578 21.77 7.60 23.34
CA TRP A 578 22.04 6.19 23.67
C TRP A 578 23.21 6.08 24.66
N PRO A 579 22.99 5.83 25.97
CA PRO A 579 24.07 5.79 26.97
C PRO A 579 25.16 4.72 26.76
N TRP A 580 24.97 3.82 25.81
CA TRP A 580 25.78 2.62 25.53
C TRP A 580 26.55 2.68 24.20
N TYR A 581 26.41 3.75 23.42
CA TYR A 581 27.05 3.90 22.09
C TYR A 581 27.84 5.20 22.00
N LYS A 582 28.99 5.17 21.32
CA LYS A 582 29.89 6.33 21.05
C LYS A 582 29.88 7.42 22.13
N SER A 583 30.37 7.07 23.33
CA SER A 583 30.47 7.94 24.53
C SER A 583 29.17 8.42 25.19
N GLY A 584 27.99 8.02 24.70
CA GLY A 584 26.70 8.38 25.29
C GLY A 584 26.22 9.81 24.97
N GLN A 585 26.88 10.51 24.04
CA GLN A 585 26.60 11.91 23.74
C GLN A 585 25.77 12.14 22.47
N GLU A 586 25.84 11.22 21.50
CA GLU A 586 25.08 11.26 20.25
C GLU A 586 23.56 11.11 20.49
N THR A 587 22.76 11.86 19.73
CA THR A 587 21.29 11.81 19.74
C THR A 587 20.81 11.08 18.49
N PHE A 588 19.86 10.17 18.65
CA PHE A 588 19.22 9.40 17.59
C PHE A 588 17.72 9.67 17.55
N GLN A 589 17.11 9.42 16.39
CA GLN A 589 15.70 9.62 16.11
C GLN A 589 15.05 8.26 15.83
N GLN A 590 13.83 8.05 16.34
CA GLN A 590 13.00 6.91 15.98
C GLN A 590 11.53 7.33 15.82
N LEU A 591 10.71 6.46 15.25
CA LEU A 591 9.26 6.64 15.22
C LEU A 591 8.65 6.44 16.61
N SER A 592 7.58 7.17 16.91
CA SER A 592 6.77 6.99 18.12
C SER A 592 5.31 7.34 17.84
N PHE A 593 4.41 7.02 18.76
CA PHE A 593 3.02 7.45 18.68
C PHE A 593 2.42 7.89 20.02
N SER A 594 1.34 8.66 19.93
CA SER A 594 0.46 8.99 21.05
C SER A 594 -1.02 8.79 20.69
N HIS A 595 -1.87 8.51 21.68
CA HIS A 595 -3.31 8.38 21.51
C HIS A 595 -4.00 9.71 21.82
N THR A 596 -4.80 10.22 20.88
CA THR A 596 -5.54 11.49 21.00
C THR A 596 -7.04 11.23 20.82
N LEU A 597 -7.75 11.02 21.94
CA LEU A 597 -9.22 10.92 22.00
C LEU A 597 -9.90 12.12 21.32
N LYS A 598 -11.03 11.89 20.65
CA LYS A 598 -11.91 12.94 20.13
C LYS A 598 -13.12 13.03 21.05
N GLU A 599 -13.17 14.08 21.86
CA GLU A 599 -14.19 14.22 22.89
C GLU A 599 -15.50 14.76 22.34
N THR A 600 -15.47 15.55 21.25
CA THR A 600 -16.66 16.13 20.62
C THR A 600 -16.60 16.11 19.08
N GLU A 601 -17.73 16.32 18.43
CA GLU A 601 -17.91 16.27 16.98
C GLU A 601 -16.93 17.20 16.22
N LEU A 602 -16.76 18.45 16.65
CA LEU A 602 -15.80 19.38 16.04
C LEU A 602 -14.32 18.98 16.26
N GLN A 603 -14.01 18.14 17.25
CA GLN A 603 -12.68 17.52 17.38
C GLN A 603 -12.51 16.30 16.47
N ALA A 604 -13.61 15.60 16.17
CA ALA A 604 -13.63 14.40 15.33
C ALA A 604 -13.57 14.69 13.82
N VAL A 605 -13.98 15.89 13.40
CA VAL A 605 -13.80 16.38 12.03
C VAL A 605 -12.34 16.31 11.60
N TYR A 606 -12.07 15.56 10.52
CA TYR A 606 -10.75 15.41 9.93
C TYR A 606 -10.70 15.97 8.49
N ARG A 607 -9.72 16.84 8.28
CA ARG A 607 -9.26 17.28 6.95
C ARG A 607 -7.83 16.77 6.75
N TYR A 608 -7.57 16.10 5.64
CA TYR A 608 -6.34 15.34 5.45
C TYR A 608 -5.10 16.24 5.46
N ASN A 609 -4.15 15.95 6.34
CA ASN A 609 -2.91 16.71 6.48
C ASN A 609 -1.69 15.78 6.45
N PHE A 610 -1.08 15.66 5.27
CA PHE A 610 0.10 14.82 5.06
C PHE A 610 1.32 15.24 5.88
N SER A 611 1.36 16.46 6.43
CA SER A 611 2.43 16.86 7.36
C SER A 611 2.36 16.15 8.71
N THR A 612 1.18 15.68 9.12
CA THR A 612 0.92 15.01 10.41
C THR A 612 0.07 13.74 10.17
N PRO A 613 0.66 12.62 9.71
CA PRO A 613 -0.05 11.38 9.48
C PRO A 613 -0.56 10.76 10.79
N LYS A 614 -1.72 10.09 10.71
CA LYS A 614 -2.48 9.54 11.84
C LYS A 614 -3.20 8.27 11.40
N TYR A 615 -3.52 7.38 12.34
CA TYR A 615 -4.50 6.32 12.12
C TYR A 615 -5.79 6.62 12.89
N HIS A 616 -6.94 6.33 12.28
CA HIS A 616 -8.26 6.53 12.88
C HIS A 616 -8.70 5.24 13.57
N ILE A 617 -8.96 5.30 14.88
CA ILE A 617 -9.25 4.12 15.71
C ILE A 617 -10.59 4.33 16.41
N VAL A 618 -11.51 3.38 16.21
CA VAL A 618 -12.82 3.34 16.88
C VAL A 618 -12.82 2.15 17.82
N TYR A 619 -13.23 2.33 19.08
CA TYR A 619 -13.02 1.33 20.12
C TYR A 619 -14.04 1.34 21.24
N ASN A 620 -14.14 0.21 21.93
CA ASN A 620 -14.95 0.07 23.13
C ASN A 620 -14.09 0.28 24.39
N ASN A 621 -14.53 1.15 25.29
CA ASN A 621 -13.79 1.50 26.50
C ASN A 621 -13.94 0.49 27.65
N GLN A 622 -14.93 -0.40 27.61
CA GLN A 622 -15.12 -1.44 28.62
C GLN A 622 -14.42 -2.75 28.23
N GLU A 623 -14.32 -3.03 26.92
CA GLU A 623 -13.71 -4.25 26.39
C GLU A 623 -12.19 -4.16 26.21
N ARG A 624 -11.47 -5.20 26.64
CA ARG A 624 -10.04 -5.40 26.39
C ARG A 624 -9.76 -6.76 25.75
N ASN A 625 -8.63 -6.87 25.07
CA ASN A 625 -8.07 -8.15 24.67
C ASN A 625 -7.22 -8.76 25.81
N LYS A 626 -6.69 -9.97 25.60
CA LYS A 626 -5.93 -10.74 26.60
C LYS A 626 -4.61 -10.08 27.05
N PHE A 627 -4.18 -9.00 26.39
CA PHE A 627 -2.96 -8.24 26.69
C PHE A 627 -3.23 -6.86 27.30
N GLY A 628 -4.50 -6.50 27.53
CA GLY A 628 -4.90 -5.22 28.12
C GLY A 628 -5.06 -4.06 27.13
N ALA A 629 -4.91 -4.29 25.82
CA ALA A 629 -5.23 -3.30 24.80
C ALA A 629 -6.75 -3.26 24.52
N HIS A 630 -7.25 -2.10 24.07
CA HIS A 630 -8.65 -1.93 23.68
C HIS A 630 -9.03 -2.83 22.48
N ARG A 631 -10.28 -3.30 22.46
CA ARG A 631 -10.83 -3.92 21.25
C ARG A 631 -11.32 -2.80 20.33
N SER A 632 -10.77 -2.74 19.12
CA SER A 632 -10.98 -1.62 18.20
C SER A 632 -10.99 -2.03 16.73
N TYR A 633 -11.47 -1.16 15.87
CA TYR A 633 -11.21 -1.22 14.43
C TYR A 633 -10.44 0.03 14.01
N ARG A 634 -9.47 -0.16 13.11
CA ARG A 634 -8.81 0.94 12.40
C ARG A 634 -9.58 1.20 11.12
N MET A 635 -9.88 2.46 10.85
CA MET A 635 -10.36 2.92 9.55
C MET A 635 -9.18 3.45 8.71
N SER A 636 -9.10 3.02 7.45
CA SER A 636 -8.28 3.61 6.40
C SER A 636 -9.19 4.16 5.31
N VAL A 637 -8.73 5.22 4.64
CA VAL A 637 -9.44 5.88 3.56
C VAL A 637 -8.39 6.16 2.49
N ASP A 638 -8.58 5.60 1.30
CA ASP A 638 -7.60 5.54 0.22
C ASP A 638 -8.31 5.90 -1.10
N GLY A 639 -7.62 6.53 -2.06
CA GLY A 639 -8.31 7.15 -3.22
C GLY A 639 -9.18 8.35 -2.82
N PHE A 640 -8.64 9.24 -1.98
CA PHE A 640 -9.27 10.50 -1.56
C PHE A 640 -8.63 11.70 -2.26
N SER A 641 -9.44 12.72 -2.55
CA SER A 641 -9.01 13.90 -3.31
C SER A 641 -9.44 15.20 -2.62
N LYS A 642 -8.57 16.22 -2.71
CA LYS A 642 -8.86 17.55 -2.16
C LYS A 642 -9.87 18.27 -3.05
N VAL A 643 -11.01 18.64 -2.49
CA VAL A 643 -11.92 19.63 -3.10
C VAL A 643 -11.18 20.95 -3.26
N LEU A 644 -11.08 21.45 -4.49
CA LEU A 644 -10.36 22.69 -4.80
C LEU A 644 -11.21 23.96 -4.58
N PHE A 645 -12.53 23.83 -4.59
CA PHE A 645 -13.45 24.93 -4.29
C PHE A 645 -13.29 25.41 -2.83
N PRO A 646 -13.28 26.73 -2.58
CA PRO A 646 -13.31 27.29 -1.23
C PRO A 646 -14.55 26.87 -0.43
N ASP A 647 -14.42 26.78 0.90
CA ASP A 647 -15.50 26.44 1.85
C ASP A 647 -16.75 27.34 1.74
N ASP A 648 -16.59 28.58 1.27
CA ASP A 648 -17.65 29.58 1.06
C ASP A 648 -18.22 29.59 -0.39
N SER A 649 -17.74 28.69 -1.25
CA SER A 649 -18.20 28.58 -2.63
C SER A 649 -19.68 28.16 -2.72
N PRO A 650 -20.54 28.87 -3.47
CA PRO A 650 -21.93 28.46 -3.69
C PRO A 650 -22.10 27.09 -4.36
N MET A 651 -21.03 26.51 -4.93
CA MET A 651 -21.05 25.14 -5.47
C MET A 651 -21.06 24.06 -4.36
N LEU A 652 -20.60 24.41 -3.14
CA LEU A 652 -20.50 23.50 -2.01
C LEU A 652 -21.68 23.59 -1.03
N SER A 653 -22.59 24.58 -1.13
CA SER A 653 -23.65 24.79 -0.12
C SER A 653 -24.54 23.56 0.09
N SER A 654 -24.89 22.84 -0.98
CA SER A 654 -25.66 21.59 -0.95
C SER A 654 -24.80 20.32 -0.83
N ARG A 655 -23.48 20.48 -0.72
CA ARG A 655 -22.47 19.42 -0.72
C ARG A 655 -21.39 19.67 0.34
N LYS A 656 -21.79 20.24 1.49
CA LYS A 656 -20.89 20.68 2.57
C LYS A 656 -20.08 19.54 3.19
N TRP A 657 -20.59 18.31 3.15
CA TRP A 657 -19.86 17.10 3.55
C TRP A 657 -18.52 16.94 2.81
N CYS A 658 -18.42 17.37 1.54
CA CYS A 658 -17.19 17.27 0.75
C CYS A 658 -16.00 18.05 1.35
N LYS A 659 -16.23 18.97 2.30
CA LYS A 659 -15.17 19.69 3.04
C LYS A 659 -14.37 18.78 3.98
N TYR A 660 -14.85 17.57 4.26
CA TYR A 660 -14.35 16.69 5.32
C TYR A 660 -14.04 15.30 4.74
N GLN A 661 -12.88 14.73 5.06
CA GLN A 661 -12.57 13.35 4.67
C GLN A 661 -13.24 12.35 5.63
N ILE A 662 -13.24 12.68 6.93
CA ILE A 662 -14.02 11.98 7.96
C ILE A 662 -14.65 13.05 8.85
N ALA A 663 -15.91 12.86 9.23
CA ALA A 663 -16.50 13.45 10.43
C ALA A 663 -17.13 12.33 11.26
N ALA A 664 -17.27 12.52 12.57
CA ALA A 664 -18.06 11.62 13.41
C ALA A 664 -19.10 12.43 14.18
N THR A 665 -20.33 11.92 14.22
CA THR A 665 -21.47 12.52 14.93
C THR A 665 -22.05 11.53 15.94
N HIS A 666 -22.69 12.06 16.97
CA HIS A 666 -23.49 11.23 17.86
C HIS A 666 -24.72 10.72 17.11
N ARG A 667 -25.02 9.42 17.24
CA ARG A 667 -26.07 8.73 16.47
C ARG A 667 -27.47 9.29 16.80
N LYS A 668 -28.08 9.97 15.83
CA LYS A 668 -29.47 10.50 15.87
C LYS A 668 -30.34 9.81 14.81
N ASP A 669 -31.63 9.61 15.08
CA ASP A 669 -32.58 9.01 14.13
C ASP A 669 -32.93 9.98 12.98
N GLU A 670 -32.90 11.29 13.26
CA GLU A 670 -33.22 12.36 12.32
C GLU A 670 -32.10 12.64 11.29
N GLU A 671 -30.86 12.17 11.53
CA GLU A 671 -29.72 12.33 10.62
C GLU A 671 -29.67 11.20 9.57
N GLU A 672 -30.77 10.96 8.85
CA GLU A 672 -30.89 9.85 7.90
C GLU A 672 -29.86 9.91 6.76
N SER A 673 -29.59 11.10 6.21
CA SER A 673 -28.75 11.29 5.02
C SER A 673 -27.98 12.63 5.01
N SER A 674 -26.84 12.66 4.33
CA SER A 674 -25.98 13.85 4.21
C SER A 674 -26.33 14.79 3.04
N SER A 675 -27.35 14.44 2.25
CA SER A 675 -27.79 15.21 1.08
C SER A 675 -29.24 14.87 0.74
N SER A 676 -29.87 15.58 -0.21
CA SER A 676 -31.26 15.33 -0.59
C SER A 676 -31.48 15.54 -2.08
N ILE A 677 -32.41 14.77 -2.66
CA ILE A 677 -32.85 14.91 -4.06
C ILE A 677 -33.30 16.33 -4.42
N PHE A 678 -33.87 17.06 -3.44
CA PHE A 678 -34.30 18.45 -3.64
C PHE A 678 -33.13 19.44 -3.78
N SER A 679 -31.92 19.05 -3.33
CA SER A 679 -30.71 19.88 -3.39
C SER A 679 -29.86 19.64 -4.65
N MET A 680 -30.30 18.81 -5.60
CA MET A 680 -29.52 18.46 -6.80
C MET A 680 -29.12 19.69 -7.62
N PHE A 681 -30.06 20.62 -7.81
CA PHE A 681 -29.86 21.87 -8.57
C PHE A 681 -29.94 23.15 -7.71
N ASP A 682 -30.31 23.05 -6.43
CA ASP A 682 -30.25 24.19 -5.50
C ASP A 682 -28.91 24.20 -4.73
N GLY A 683 -28.06 25.17 -5.09
CA GLY A 683 -26.79 25.47 -4.42
C GLY A 683 -26.84 26.67 -3.47
N GLN A 684 -28.02 27.19 -3.13
CA GLN A 684 -28.18 28.39 -2.29
C GLN A 684 -29.12 28.18 -1.08
N SER A 685 -30.14 27.32 -1.20
CA SER A 685 -31.08 26.96 -0.12
C SER A 685 -31.19 25.43 0.03
N PRO A 686 -30.11 24.73 0.42
CA PRO A 686 -30.09 23.27 0.48
C PRO A 686 -31.09 22.73 1.51
N HIS A 687 -31.78 21.64 1.16
CA HIS A 687 -32.76 20.99 2.06
C HIS A 687 -32.08 20.32 3.26
N VAL A 688 -30.91 19.71 3.04
CA VAL A 688 -30.02 19.16 4.07
C VAL A 688 -28.75 20.01 4.11
N ASP A 689 -28.42 20.53 5.29
CA ASP A 689 -27.20 21.27 5.57
C ASP A 689 -26.32 20.45 6.52
N PHE A 690 -25.33 19.74 5.96
CA PHE A 690 -24.45 18.85 6.72
C PHE A 690 -23.63 19.57 7.81
N ASP A 691 -23.37 20.89 7.69
CA ASP A 691 -22.67 21.61 8.76
C ASP A 691 -23.51 21.64 10.06
N ARG A 692 -24.82 21.35 10.01
CA ARG A 692 -25.70 21.33 11.19
C ARG A 692 -25.49 20.12 12.09
N PHE A 693 -25.08 18.98 11.56
CA PHE A 693 -24.78 17.76 12.32
C PHE A 693 -23.49 17.89 13.18
N LEU A 694 -22.89 19.10 13.20
CA LEU A 694 -21.63 19.43 13.87
C LEU A 694 -21.75 20.74 14.70
N GLN A 695 -22.93 21.36 14.75
CA GLN A 695 -23.14 22.70 15.33
C GLN A 695 -23.56 22.67 16.80
N ASP A 696 -24.26 21.61 17.20
CA ASP A 696 -24.51 21.19 18.58
C ASP A 696 -23.23 20.71 19.27
N ASN A 697 -22.30 20.10 18.51
CA ASN A 697 -20.97 19.68 18.98
C ASN A 697 -21.07 18.77 20.23
N GLU A 698 -21.83 17.70 20.07
CA GLU A 698 -22.10 16.74 21.14
C GLU A 698 -20.84 15.99 21.59
N SER A 699 -20.93 15.37 22.76
CA SER A 699 -19.89 14.47 23.29
C SER A 699 -19.87 13.16 22.50
N LEU A 700 -18.70 12.72 22.08
CA LEU A 700 -18.48 11.41 21.45
C LEU A 700 -17.85 10.37 22.39
N VAL A 701 -17.67 10.72 23.67
CA VAL A 701 -17.07 9.83 24.67
C VAL A 701 -18.13 8.84 25.19
N ASP A 702 -17.90 7.55 24.94
CA ASP A 702 -18.78 6.44 25.35
C ASP A 702 -20.23 6.60 24.83
N GLN A 703 -20.38 7.01 23.57
CA GLN A 703 -21.66 7.17 22.86
C GLN A 703 -21.79 6.21 21.67
N ASP A 704 -22.97 6.20 21.05
CA ASP A 704 -23.22 5.57 19.75
C ASP A 704 -22.72 6.48 18.60
N LEU A 705 -21.90 5.96 17.69
CA LEU A 705 -21.02 6.76 16.82
C LEU A 705 -21.24 6.51 15.32
N VAL A 706 -21.72 7.55 14.63
CA VAL A 706 -21.84 7.56 13.17
C VAL A 706 -20.61 8.23 12.56
N PHE A 707 -19.96 7.55 11.61
CA PHE A 707 -18.88 8.10 10.80
C PHE A 707 -19.38 8.47 9.41
N TRP A 708 -19.03 9.67 8.98
CA TRP A 708 -19.36 10.25 7.69
C TRP A 708 -18.06 10.39 6.89
N VAL A 709 -17.90 9.59 5.83
CA VAL A 709 -16.60 9.41 5.15
C VAL A 709 -16.70 9.77 3.66
N THR A 710 -15.81 10.67 3.22
CA THR A 710 -15.71 11.11 1.81
C THR A 710 -14.54 10.44 1.10
N VAL A 711 -14.82 9.79 -0.03
CA VAL A 711 -13.81 9.29 -0.99
C VAL A 711 -14.08 9.82 -2.40
N GLY A 712 -13.10 9.77 -3.30
CA GLY A 712 -13.33 10.18 -4.69
C GLY A 712 -12.08 10.58 -5.46
N VAL A 713 -12.25 10.70 -6.78
CA VAL A 713 -11.18 10.94 -7.75
C VAL A 713 -11.53 12.08 -8.71
N HIS A 714 -10.53 12.86 -9.12
CA HIS A 714 -10.69 13.75 -10.27
C HIS A 714 -10.60 12.91 -11.55
N HIS A 715 -11.62 13.05 -12.40
CA HIS A 715 -11.64 12.49 -13.74
C HIS A 715 -10.95 13.49 -14.68
N ILE A 716 -9.95 13.03 -15.42
CA ILE A 716 -9.27 13.80 -16.47
C ILE A 716 -9.44 13.01 -17.76
N PRO A 717 -10.54 13.20 -18.50
CA PRO A 717 -10.85 12.40 -19.68
C PRO A 717 -9.78 12.51 -20.78
N HIS A 718 -9.40 11.38 -21.36
CA HIS A 718 -8.43 11.29 -22.45
C HIS A 718 -8.95 10.42 -23.61
N THR A 719 -8.10 10.11 -24.60
CA THR A 719 -8.55 9.51 -25.87
C THR A 719 -8.97 8.04 -25.73
N GLU A 720 -8.39 7.36 -24.74
CA GLU A 720 -8.54 5.94 -24.46
C GLU A 720 -9.82 5.64 -23.65
N ASP A 721 -10.46 6.67 -23.11
CA ASP A 721 -11.81 6.65 -22.51
C ASP A 721 -12.95 6.50 -23.54
N ILE A 722 -12.63 6.45 -24.85
CA ILE A 722 -13.59 6.21 -25.92
C ILE A 722 -13.39 4.79 -26.49
N PRO A 723 -14.45 3.95 -26.53
CA PRO A 723 -15.85 4.30 -26.37
C PRO A 723 -16.37 4.33 -24.92
N ASN A 724 -15.57 3.97 -23.91
CA ASN A 724 -16.03 3.87 -22.52
C ASN A 724 -14.85 3.98 -21.53
N THR A 725 -15.05 4.69 -20.42
CA THR A 725 -14.00 4.93 -19.40
C THR A 725 -13.67 3.65 -18.62
N PRO A 726 -12.39 3.25 -18.51
CA PRO A 726 -12.00 2.04 -17.81
C PRO A 726 -12.02 2.20 -16.29
N THR A 727 -12.18 1.08 -15.58
CA THR A 727 -12.17 1.00 -14.10
C THR A 727 -10.75 1.00 -13.50
N VAL A 728 -9.73 0.67 -14.30
CA VAL A 728 -8.33 0.60 -13.89
C VAL A 728 -7.80 2.01 -13.61
N GLY A 729 -7.29 2.25 -12.38
CA GLY A 729 -6.74 3.55 -11.97
C GLY A 729 -7.79 4.63 -11.63
N THR A 730 -9.08 4.27 -11.55
CA THR A 730 -10.18 5.18 -11.13
C THR A 730 -10.86 4.75 -9.82
N GLN A 731 -10.27 3.78 -9.12
CA GLN A 731 -10.79 3.21 -7.86
C GLN A 731 -10.61 4.12 -6.64
N ALA A 732 -11.51 4.03 -5.68
CA ALA A 732 -11.37 4.59 -4.34
C ALA A 732 -11.89 3.62 -3.26
N THR A 733 -11.34 3.69 -2.05
CA THR A 733 -11.44 2.63 -1.03
C THR A 733 -11.67 3.17 0.39
N ILE A 734 -12.54 2.50 1.15
CA ILE A 734 -12.61 2.61 2.61
C ILE A 734 -12.36 1.23 3.22
N SER A 735 -11.39 1.11 4.12
CA SER A 735 -11.03 -0.18 4.75
C SER A 735 -11.21 -0.14 6.26
N LEU A 736 -12.05 -1.03 6.77
CA LEU A 736 -12.32 -1.25 8.20
C LEU A 736 -11.60 -2.52 8.65
N MET A 737 -10.52 -2.36 9.41
CA MET A 737 -9.61 -3.46 9.78
C MET A 737 -9.64 -3.73 11.29
N PRO A 738 -9.70 -5.00 11.75
CA PRO A 738 -9.61 -5.32 13.17
C PRO A 738 -8.27 -4.85 13.77
N TYR A 739 -8.34 -4.04 14.83
CA TYR A 739 -7.16 -3.50 15.50
C TYR A 739 -7.20 -3.89 16.98
N ASN A 740 -6.30 -4.78 17.41
CA ASN A 740 -6.30 -5.38 18.76
C ASN A 740 -7.61 -6.11 19.18
N TYR A 741 -8.64 -6.19 18.32
CA TYR A 741 -9.98 -6.72 18.61
C TYR A 741 -10.00 -8.21 18.94
N PHE A 742 -9.26 -9.00 18.16
CA PHE A 742 -9.14 -10.44 18.29
C PHE A 742 -7.93 -10.81 19.17
N PRO A 743 -7.91 -12.00 19.80
CA PRO A 743 -6.79 -12.44 20.63
C PRO A 743 -5.52 -12.78 19.83
N GLU A 744 -5.63 -12.87 18.50
CA GLU A 744 -4.59 -13.01 17.48
C GLU A 744 -5.25 -12.81 16.09
N CYS A 745 -4.51 -12.92 14.97
CA CYS A 745 -5.10 -12.76 13.63
C CYS A 745 -6.14 -13.86 13.33
N PRO A 746 -7.38 -13.54 12.90
CA PRO A 746 -8.41 -14.55 12.64
C PRO A 746 -8.03 -15.63 11.62
N SER A 747 -7.21 -15.32 10.63
CA SER A 747 -6.86 -16.26 9.55
C SER A 747 -6.16 -17.55 10.02
N VAL A 748 -5.61 -17.58 11.25
CA VAL A 748 -5.05 -18.82 11.85
C VAL A 748 -6.09 -19.90 12.15
N GLY A 749 -7.38 -19.55 12.06
CA GLY A 749 -8.53 -20.47 12.12
C GLY A 749 -9.08 -20.87 10.75
N SER A 750 -8.54 -20.34 9.64
CA SER A 750 -9.01 -20.67 8.29
C SER A 750 -8.50 -22.03 7.84
N ARG A 751 -9.41 -22.85 7.30
CA ARG A 751 -9.07 -24.18 6.74
C ARG A 751 -8.49 -24.12 5.33
N ASP A 752 -8.57 -22.97 4.66
CA ASP A 752 -7.94 -22.74 3.34
C ASP A 752 -6.42 -22.60 3.42
N ALA A 753 -5.85 -22.47 4.62
CA ALA A 753 -4.40 -22.40 4.82
C ALA A 753 -3.72 -23.77 4.59
N VAL A 754 -2.60 -23.78 3.88
CA VAL A 754 -1.73 -24.97 3.75
C VAL A 754 -0.46 -24.76 4.59
N ARG A 755 -0.04 -25.79 5.34
CA ARG A 755 1.26 -25.84 6.02
C ARG A 755 2.18 -26.86 5.33
N ALA A 756 3.44 -26.50 5.14
CA ALA A 756 4.47 -27.39 4.61
C ALA A 756 5.63 -27.52 5.63
N ASP A 757 5.81 -28.73 6.16
CA ASP A 757 6.85 -29.04 7.16
C ASP A 757 8.03 -29.78 6.51
N ALA A 758 9.23 -29.18 6.55
CA ALA A 758 10.46 -29.81 6.05
C ALA A 758 11.07 -30.77 7.10
N ILE A 759 11.02 -32.08 6.84
CA ILE A 759 11.48 -33.14 7.75
C ILE A 759 12.68 -33.87 7.12
N LYS A 760 13.87 -33.26 7.24
CA LYS A 760 15.17 -33.70 6.69
C LYS A 760 15.21 -33.88 5.17
N ASP A 761 14.56 -34.94 4.69
CA ASP A 761 14.66 -35.47 3.33
C ASP A 761 13.29 -35.48 2.61
N SER A 762 12.23 -34.99 3.27
CA SER A 762 10.88 -34.86 2.71
C SER A 762 10.15 -33.60 3.20
N VAL A 763 9.12 -33.19 2.47
CA VAL A 763 8.16 -32.15 2.89
C VAL A 763 6.83 -32.82 3.18
N VAL A 764 6.27 -32.58 4.37
CA VAL A 764 4.94 -33.03 4.77
C VAL A 764 3.97 -31.86 4.62
N PHE A 765 2.98 -32.02 3.74
CA PHE A 765 1.91 -31.04 3.56
C PHE A 765 0.74 -31.34 4.50
N GLN A 766 0.15 -30.29 5.06
CA GLN A 766 -1.10 -30.34 5.82
C GLN A 766 -2.11 -29.42 5.11
N ASP A 767 -3.15 -30.04 4.54
CA ASP A 767 -4.25 -29.42 3.78
C ASP A 767 -5.59 -29.41 4.57
N TYR A 768 -5.51 -29.77 5.85
CA TYR A 768 -6.62 -29.88 6.80
C TYR A 768 -7.86 -30.65 6.29
N ASN A 769 -7.63 -31.68 5.46
CA ASN A 769 -8.64 -32.63 4.94
C ASN A 769 -9.82 -31.94 4.21
N ILE A 770 -9.54 -31.02 3.29
CA ILE A 770 -10.58 -30.49 2.39
C ILE A 770 -11.00 -31.57 1.38
N SER A 771 -12.32 -31.81 1.25
CA SER A 771 -12.85 -32.83 0.34
C SER A 771 -12.84 -32.35 -1.12
N LEU A 772 -11.87 -32.81 -1.91
CA LEU A 772 -11.73 -32.47 -3.33
C LEU A 772 -12.70 -33.27 -4.24
N SER A 773 -14.01 -33.11 -4.03
CA SER A 773 -15.04 -33.63 -4.95
C SER A 773 -15.23 -32.69 -6.14
N SER A 774 -14.48 -32.93 -7.22
CA SER A 774 -14.46 -32.08 -8.42
C SER A 774 -15.77 -32.15 -9.24
N GLN A 775 -16.76 -31.32 -8.88
CA GLN A 775 -17.94 -31.04 -9.73
C GLN A 775 -17.60 -30.02 -10.83
N CYS A 776 -16.75 -30.43 -11.78
CA CYS A 776 -16.31 -29.59 -12.88
C CYS A 776 -17.30 -29.65 -14.07
N LEU A 777 -18.30 -28.77 -14.07
CA LEU A 777 -18.92 -28.26 -15.28
C LEU A 777 -19.26 -26.77 -15.09
N PRO A 778 -18.86 -25.86 -16.00
CA PRO A 778 -19.63 -24.65 -16.16
C PRO A 778 -21.03 -25.05 -16.66
N GLN A 779 -22.09 -24.55 -16.02
CA GLN A 779 -23.33 -24.37 -16.77
C GLN A 779 -23.00 -23.38 -17.89
N THR A 780 -23.23 -23.77 -19.14
CA THR A 780 -23.30 -22.80 -20.24
C THR A 780 -24.32 -21.74 -19.85
N LEU A 781 -23.87 -20.51 -19.61
CA LEU A 781 -24.72 -19.47 -19.04
C LEU A 781 -25.86 -19.20 -20.03
N ASN A 782 -27.06 -19.66 -19.70
CA ASN A 782 -28.16 -19.73 -20.64
C ASN A 782 -28.82 -18.35 -20.78
N LEU A 783 -28.20 -17.46 -21.56
CA LEU A 783 -28.66 -16.08 -21.75
C LEU A 783 -30.06 -16.00 -22.40
N THR A 784 -30.64 -17.10 -22.88
CA THR A 784 -31.99 -17.13 -23.43
C THR A 784 -33.09 -16.76 -22.43
N TYR A 785 -32.83 -16.70 -21.10
CA TYR A 785 -33.78 -16.04 -20.20
C TYR A 785 -33.81 -14.51 -20.38
N LEU A 786 -32.69 -13.88 -20.76
CA LEU A 786 -32.63 -12.44 -21.12
C LEU A 786 -33.23 -12.16 -22.49
N GLU A 787 -33.19 -13.15 -23.40
CA GLU A 787 -33.87 -13.08 -24.71
C GLU A 787 -35.41 -13.19 -24.56
N ASN A 788 -35.88 -13.97 -23.58
CA ASN A 788 -37.31 -14.15 -23.29
C ASN A 788 -37.89 -13.08 -22.35
N ASP A 789 -37.06 -12.50 -21.46
CA ASP A 789 -37.47 -11.47 -20.51
C ASP A 789 -36.40 -10.38 -20.41
N SER A 790 -36.65 -9.25 -21.07
CA SER A 790 -35.75 -8.10 -21.06
C SER A 790 -35.77 -7.29 -19.76
N SER A 791 -36.70 -7.57 -18.83
CA SER A 791 -36.82 -6.81 -17.57
C SER A 791 -35.59 -6.96 -16.66
N TYR A 792 -34.84 -8.05 -16.82
CA TYR A 792 -33.54 -8.29 -16.18
C TYR A 792 -32.42 -7.34 -16.66
N LEU A 793 -32.61 -6.61 -17.76
CA LEU A 793 -31.63 -5.67 -18.32
C LEU A 793 -32.13 -4.23 -18.36
N PHE A 794 -33.43 -4.02 -18.58
CA PHE A 794 -34.04 -2.71 -18.74
C PHE A 794 -35.46 -2.67 -18.12
N PRO A 795 -35.82 -1.62 -17.36
CA PRO A 795 -37.18 -1.44 -16.82
C PRO A 795 -38.22 -1.15 -17.92
#